data_AF-A0A496LMP0-F1
#
_entry.id   AF-A0A496LMP0-F1
#
_cell.length_a   1.000
_cell.length_b   1.000
_cell.length_c   1.000
_cell.angle_alpha   90.00
_cell.angle_beta   90.00
_cell.angle_gamma   90.00
#
_symmetry.space_group_name_H-M   'P 1'
#
loop_
_entity.id
_entity.type
_entity.pdbx_description
1 polymer ?
#
loop_
_entity_poly.entity_id
_entity_poly.type
_entity_poly.pdbx_seq_one_letter_code
_entity_poly.pdbx_strand_id
1 'polypeptide(L)'
;MVYVETVAAARIFDVNSKILINSATRNSQKYPFVRIKDAGIRSRGGAKLLFAVEIADIDGAIKGGKANKDVSVYVEDGSEQSGFRRMKFSEIKGGKDDASDGKKENLSREYAVLDGSEKEEINEKIRLLKEYEAAKKQGVSCKKFCEDSGISEANLFRWQKAYKEKGAAALIDKRGKHRKNASVLEEWMKEFILENFRAYGAGGLNITELYRRLHQEYFRRRGEANNYPKFLTGKIKPLFDAGVIKRYLDGYYAANKLEYIMITKGEDKAKSYFQPALGDQGEMITRRNQCWQIDSSPLDVMVRDGEKGEAIRANILSIVDVYSGRCVASIERKSNALGLVRLMWKALNTLGKPDYVKGDNGKDYLSDQFQHLLNGLNIDYDRAIAYSGDEKGFVERHFGVMQHAGISQTPGYIGFNLAMREAIEQRTPKKDRSAKDELGFVKKTNLKYLLTLDQARVKFEAEVLKWDIMSVGRKKSSPMDRWNSDTTPLRGVRKEEFMLHAGGLEPRTVGKKGISYDAREFGSAFLPAVKTQVLVSENIDDVSSIFVFDLEGNFICEAKDKEICPMSAETYKAVKKVFKDDMKAIRAVIKRAEFSEFTRLNVNYDLEVMLEAHKEALKPENFKYEDDDKIETLKKTIKKQKEVNNIINAEFDYDKLNEFTTERTTKKKFSVDDAIEIASGE
;
A
#
# COMPACT_ATOMS: atom_id res chain seq x y z
N MET A 1 6.60 -37.16 -11.95
CA MET A 1 6.38 -38.38 -12.75
C MET A 1 7.22 -39.51 -12.16
N VAL A 2 6.82 -40.76 -12.38
CA VAL A 2 7.62 -41.94 -12.02
C VAL A 2 7.82 -42.79 -13.27
N TYR A 3 8.85 -43.62 -13.28
CA TYR A 3 9.16 -44.43 -14.45
C TYR A 3 8.74 -45.89 -14.25
N VAL A 4 8.20 -46.53 -15.28
CA VAL A 4 7.81 -47.96 -15.24
C VAL A 4 8.34 -48.70 -16.46
N GLU A 5 8.45 -50.01 -16.34
CA GLU A 5 8.89 -50.86 -17.45
C GLU A 5 7.88 -50.88 -18.59
N THR A 6 8.36 -51.19 -19.79
CA THR A 6 7.57 -51.20 -21.04
C THR A 6 6.26 -51.97 -20.94
N VAL A 7 6.24 -53.12 -20.25
CA VAL A 7 5.02 -53.94 -20.09
C VAL A 7 4.00 -53.28 -19.17
N ALA A 8 4.46 -52.64 -18.10
CA ALA A 8 3.59 -51.90 -17.19
C ALA A 8 3.05 -50.63 -17.86
N ALA A 9 3.93 -49.86 -18.53
CA ALA A 9 3.55 -48.68 -19.29
C ALA A 9 2.49 -49.00 -20.36
N ALA A 10 2.66 -50.12 -21.08
CA ALA A 10 1.69 -50.56 -22.10
C ALA A 10 0.29 -50.75 -21.51
N ARG A 11 0.19 -51.33 -20.31
CA ARG A 11 -1.09 -51.54 -19.61
C ARG A 11 -1.68 -50.24 -19.07
N ILE A 12 -0.84 -49.31 -18.60
CA ILE A 12 -1.28 -48.03 -18.06
C ILE A 12 -1.78 -47.10 -19.18
N PHE A 13 -1.05 -47.02 -20.28
CA PHE A 13 -1.44 -46.24 -21.46
C PHE A 13 -2.48 -46.92 -22.35
N ASP A 14 -2.85 -48.17 -22.05
CA ASP A 14 -3.79 -48.99 -22.83
C ASP A 14 -3.37 -49.20 -24.30
N VAL A 15 -2.07 -49.44 -24.52
CA VAL A 15 -1.48 -49.66 -25.85
C VAL A 15 -0.66 -50.94 -25.92
N ASN A 16 -0.41 -51.45 -27.13
CA ASN A 16 0.47 -52.60 -27.30
C ASN A 16 1.93 -52.23 -26.96
N SER A 17 2.67 -53.10 -26.26
CA SER A 17 4.07 -52.86 -25.90
C SER A 17 4.98 -52.61 -27.11
N LYS A 18 4.67 -53.18 -28.28
CA LYS A 18 5.37 -52.88 -29.54
C LYS A 18 5.24 -51.42 -29.97
N ILE A 19 4.13 -50.74 -29.65
CA ILE A 19 3.94 -49.32 -29.95
C ILE A 19 4.90 -48.47 -29.12
N LEU A 20 5.07 -48.79 -27.83
CA LEU A 20 6.03 -48.09 -26.96
C LEU A 20 7.47 -48.33 -27.38
N ILE A 21 7.83 -49.57 -27.75
CA ILE A 21 9.16 -49.88 -28.29
C ILE A 21 9.40 -49.12 -29.59
N ASN A 22 8.44 -49.14 -30.53
CA ASN A 22 8.56 -48.41 -31.79
C ASN A 22 8.65 -46.89 -31.57
N SER A 23 7.86 -46.35 -30.64
CA SER A 23 7.91 -44.95 -30.22
C SER A 23 9.30 -44.58 -29.71
N ALA A 24 9.90 -45.44 -28.87
CA ALA A 24 11.23 -45.26 -28.35
C ALA A 24 12.33 -45.41 -29.42
N THR A 25 12.16 -46.30 -30.41
CA THR A 25 13.10 -46.41 -31.54
C THR A 25 13.07 -45.19 -32.46
N ARG A 26 11.89 -44.57 -32.62
CA ARG A 26 11.68 -43.36 -33.44
C ARG A 26 11.89 -42.06 -32.67
N ASN A 27 12.28 -42.14 -31.40
CA ASN A 27 12.49 -41.01 -30.50
C ASN A 27 11.28 -40.05 -30.41
N SER A 28 10.07 -40.60 -30.45
CA SER A 28 8.84 -39.79 -30.37
C SER A 28 8.60 -39.28 -28.95
N GLN A 29 8.21 -38.01 -28.83
CA GLN A 29 7.91 -37.35 -27.56
C GLN A 29 6.55 -37.75 -26.96
N LYS A 30 5.74 -38.55 -27.66
CA LYS A 30 4.40 -38.95 -27.20
C LYS A 30 4.42 -39.79 -25.92
N TYR A 31 5.45 -40.61 -25.74
CA TYR A 31 5.66 -41.42 -24.55
C TYR A 31 7.10 -41.21 -24.06
N PRO A 32 7.34 -40.24 -23.15
CA PRO A 32 8.68 -39.94 -22.66
C PRO A 32 9.32 -41.18 -22.04
N PHE A 33 10.58 -41.46 -22.37
CA PHE A 33 11.28 -42.66 -21.93
C PHE A 33 12.76 -42.42 -21.66
N VAL A 34 13.35 -43.27 -20.82
CA VAL A 34 14.78 -43.33 -20.52
C VAL A 34 15.30 -44.73 -20.81
N ARG A 35 16.52 -44.82 -21.37
CA ARG A 35 17.24 -46.07 -21.64
C ARG A 35 18.30 -46.29 -20.57
N ILE A 36 18.18 -47.36 -19.79
CA ILE A 36 19.22 -47.78 -18.85
C ILE A 36 20.04 -48.90 -19.49
N LYS A 37 21.35 -48.70 -19.60
CA LYS A 37 22.32 -49.75 -19.95
C LYS A 37 22.89 -50.30 -18.64
N ASP A 38 23.00 -51.62 -18.54
CA ASP A 38 23.52 -52.38 -17.38
C ASP A 38 22.65 -52.49 -16.12
N ALA A 39 21.43 -53.04 -16.28
CA ALA A 39 20.68 -53.57 -15.14
C ALA A 39 21.05 -55.04 -14.91
N GLY A 40 21.82 -55.32 -13.86
CA GLY A 40 22.37 -56.64 -13.56
C GLY A 40 21.35 -57.79 -13.40
N ILE A 41 21.86 -58.97 -13.78
CA ILE A 41 21.42 -60.35 -13.50
C ILE A 41 20.19 -60.85 -14.30
N ARG A 42 20.51 -61.57 -15.39
CA ARG A 42 19.68 -62.47 -16.24
C ARG A 42 18.74 -61.87 -17.29
N SER A 43 19.21 -60.95 -18.14
CA SER A 43 18.61 -60.80 -19.47
C SER A 43 19.68 -60.61 -20.55
N ARG A 44 19.48 -61.27 -21.68
CA ARG A 44 20.38 -61.27 -22.84
C ARG A 44 20.44 -59.86 -23.46
N GLY A 45 21.45 -59.07 -23.09
CA GLY A 45 22.07 -58.02 -23.91
C GLY A 45 21.16 -56.96 -24.57
N GLY A 46 20.17 -56.41 -23.85
CA GLY A 46 19.32 -55.32 -24.36
C GLY A 46 19.19 -54.17 -23.35
N ALA A 47 19.25 -52.92 -23.84
CA ALA A 47 19.00 -51.73 -23.01
C ALA A 47 17.55 -51.75 -22.47
N LYS A 48 17.39 -51.49 -21.18
CA LYS A 48 16.07 -51.47 -20.52
C LYS A 48 15.39 -50.13 -20.77
N LEU A 49 14.15 -50.16 -21.27
CA LEU A 49 13.33 -48.98 -21.50
C LEU A 49 12.39 -48.74 -20.32
N LEU A 50 12.51 -47.56 -19.71
CA LEU A 50 11.58 -47.08 -18.71
C LEU A 50 10.79 -45.89 -19.25
N PHE A 51 9.47 -45.90 -19.09
CA PHE A 51 8.58 -44.84 -19.59
C PHE A 51 8.09 -44.00 -18.43
N ALA A 52 8.07 -42.68 -18.60
CA ALA A 52 7.56 -41.75 -17.62
C ALA A 52 6.03 -41.80 -17.61
N VAL A 53 5.45 -41.94 -16.42
CA VAL A 53 4.01 -42.04 -16.20
C VAL A 53 3.65 -41.18 -14.99
N GLU A 54 2.47 -40.56 -15.03
CA GLU A 54 1.94 -39.86 -13.87
C GLU A 54 1.42 -40.83 -12.82
N ILE A 55 1.53 -40.47 -11.55
CA ILE A 55 1.05 -41.28 -10.42
C ILE A 55 -0.47 -41.51 -10.54
N ALA A 56 -1.20 -40.51 -11.06
CA ALA A 56 -2.65 -40.59 -11.27
C ALA A 56 -3.04 -41.64 -12.31
N ASP A 57 -2.28 -41.77 -13.41
CA ASP A 57 -2.53 -42.77 -14.46
C ASP A 57 -2.27 -44.19 -13.95
N ILE A 58 -1.23 -44.36 -13.13
CA ILE A 58 -0.96 -45.65 -12.47
C ILE A 58 -2.09 -46.00 -11.51
N ASP A 59 -2.60 -45.04 -10.74
CA ASP A 59 -3.73 -45.25 -9.84
C ASP A 59 -5.03 -45.58 -10.59
N GLY A 60 -5.27 -44.90 -11.72
CA GLY A 60 -6.38 -45.18 -12.63
C GLY A 60 -6.30 -46.58 -13.22
N ALA A 61 -5.12 -47.01 -13.67
CA ALA A 61 -4.88 -48.35 -14.19
C ALA A 61 -5.05 -49.45 -13.11
N ILE A 62 -4.67 -49.17 -11.86
CA ILE A 62 -4.87 -50.08 -10.73
C ILE A 62 -6.36 -50.21 -10.39
N LYS A 63 -7.09 -49.08 -10.29
CA LYS A 63 -8.54 -49.06 -10.03
C LYS A 63 -9.33 -49.75 -11.14
N GLY A 64 -8.88 -49.61 -12.39
CA GLY A 64 -9.45 -50.30 -13.54
C GLY A 64 -9.01 -51.76 -13.72
N GLY A 65 -8.22 -52.33 -12.79
CA GLY A 65 -7.75 -53.72 -12.85
C GLY A 65 -6.70 -54.02 -13.92
N LYS A 66 -6.18 -52.99 -14.61
CA LYS A 66 -5.19 -53.11 -15.69
C LYS A 66 -3.75 -53.23 -15.17
N ALA A 67 -3.46 -52.78 -13.95
CA ALA A 67 -2.14 -52.86 -13.31
C ALA A 67 -2.23 -53.37 -11.86
N ASN A 68 -1.15 -53.98 -11.35
CA ASN A 68 -1.08 -54.47 -9.96
C ASN A 68 -0.72 -53.33 -8.99
N LYS A 69 -1.29 -53.31 -7.78
CA LYS A 69 -0.97 -52.37 -6.69
C LYS A 69 0.53 -52.32 -6.36
N ASP A 70 1.25 -53.42 -6.56
CA ASP A 70 2.69 -53.55 -6.32
C ASP A 70 3.55 -53.41 -7.60
N VAL A 71 3.04 -52.73 -8.64
CA VAL A 71 3.82 -52.52 -9.88
C VAL A 71 5.17 -51.87 -9.55
N SER A 72 6.25 -52.42 -10.14
CA SER A 72 7.60 -51.88 -9.95
C SER A 72 7.72 -50.53 -10.65
N VAL A 73 8.10 -49.54 -9.87
CA VAL A 73 8.32 -48.16 -10.28
C VAL A 73 9.76 -47.77 -10.00
N TYR A 74 10.25 -46.87 -10.82
CA TYR A 74 11.62 -46.37 -10.82
C TYR A 74 11.56 -44.87 -10.59
N VAL A 75 12.17 -44.42 -9.51
CA VAL A 75 12.27 -43.01 -9.14
C VAL A 75 13.73 -42.60 -9.35
N GLU A 76 13.95 -41.43 -9.94
CA GLU A 76 15.31 -40.90 -10.12
C GLU A 76 15.98 -40.72 -8.76
N ASP A 77 17.15 -41.33 -8.61
CA ASP A 77 17.97 -41.26 -7.40
C ASP A 77 19.44 -41.23 -7.82
N GLY A 78 20.06 -40.05 -7.69
CA GLY A 78 21.45 -39.80 -8.10
C GLY A 78 22.49 -40.56 -7.28
N SER A 79 22.08 -41.26 -6.20
CA SER A 79 22.95 -42.10 -5.39
C SER A 79 23.07 -43.55 -5.89
N GLU A 80 22.19 -43.99 -6.80
CA GLU A 80 22.20 -45.33 -7.38
C GLU A 80 23.03 -45.38 -8.66
N GLN A 81 23.79 -46.47 -8.87
CA GLN A 81 24.68 -46.60 -10.05
C GLN A 81 23.92 -46.57 -11.40
N SER A 82 22.63 -46.90 -11.38
CA SER A 82 21.74 -46.81 -12.56
C SER A 82 21.02 -45.46 -12.70
N GLY A 83 21.17 -44.54 -11.72
CA GLY A 83 20.44 -43.27 -11.62
C GLY A 83 18.99 -43.40 -11.17
N PHE A 84 18.49 -44.62 -10.93
CA PHE A 84 17.12 -44.88 -10.53
C PHE A 84 17.04 -45.89 -9.38
N ARG A 85 16.24 -45.56 -8.37
CA ARG A 85 15.86 -46.49 -7.31
C ARG A 85 14.57 -47.22 -7.68
N ARG A 86 14.62 -48.55 -7.64
CA ARG A 86 13.43 -49.41 -7.85
C ARG A 86 12.68 -49.56 -6.54
N MET A 87 11.38 -49.33 -6.56
CA MET A 87 10.47 -49.55 -5.44
C MET A 87 9.11 -50.04 -5.92
N LYS A 88 8.23 -50.48 -5.01
CA LYS A 88 6.85 -50.81 -5.37
C LYS A 88 5.99 -49.55 -5.38
N PHE A 89 5.00 -49.48 -6.26
CA PHE A 89 4.11 -48.32 -6.31
C PHE A 89 3.32 -48.12 -5.01
N SER A 90 2.97 -49.21 -4.31
CA SER A 90 2.38 -49.19 -2.96
C SER A 90 3.28 -48.50 -1.92
N GLU A 91 4.60 -48.51 -2.10
CA GLU A 91 5.55 -47.82 -1.22
C GLU A 91 5.64 -46.32 -1.55
N ILE A 92 5.45 -45.93 -2.81
CA ILE A 92 5.29 -44.51 -3.20
C ILE A 92 3.97 -43.96 -2.65
N LYS A 93 2.91 -44.78 -2.68
CA LYS A 93 1.59 -44.46 -2.15
C LYS A 93 1.46 -44.71 -0.65
N GLY A 94 2.57 -44.98 0.05
CA GLY A 94 2.70 -45.14 1.51
C GLY A 94 2.46 -43.87 2.32
N GLY A 95 1.53 -43.03 1.86
CA GLY A 95 0.84 -41.99 2.61
C GLY A 95 -0.65 -42.07 2.27
N LYS A 96 -1.39 -42.83 3.08
CA LYS A 96 -2.85 -43.13 3.08
C LYS A 96 -3.26 -44.51 2.54
N ASP A 97 -3.54 -45.37 3.52
CA ASP A 97 -4.68 -46.27 3.70
C ASP A 97 -5.18 -47.09 2.51
N ASP A 98 -5.07 -48.41 2.64
CA ASP A 98 -6.07 -49.35 2.12
C ASP A 98 -6.16 -50.57 3.06
N ALA A 99 -7.38 -50.83 3.51
CA ALA A 99 -7.74 -51.88 4.44
C ALA A 99 -7.59 -53.29 3.83
N SER A 100 -6.94 -54.19 4.59
CA SER A 100 -7.31 -55.60 4.63
C SER A 100 -7.72 -55.92 6.06
N ASP A 101 -8.88 -56.57 6.16
CA ASP A 101 -9.63 -56.86 7.36
C ASP A 101 -8.78 -57.36 8.54
N GLY A 102 -8.97 -56.74 9.71
CA GLY A 102 -8.20 -57.02 10.92
C GLY A 102 -7.91 -55.80 11.79
N LYS A 103 -8.97 -55.14 12.31
CA LYS A 103 -8.94 -54.21 13.47
C LYS A 103 -7.63 -53.41 13.66
N LYS A 104 -7.41 -52.32 12.92
CA LYS A 104 -6.37 -51.32 13.28
C LYS A 104 -6.57 -49.90 12.71
N GLU A 105 -7.81 -49.45 12.54
CA GLU A 105 -8.10 -48.05 12.21
C GLU A 105 -8.58 -47.28 13.45
N ASN A 106 -7.68 -46.50 14.07
CA ASN A 106 -7.97 -45.25 14.80
C ASN A 106 -6.75 -44.61 15.50
N LEU A 107 -5.57 -45.25 15.52
CA LEU A 107 -4.57 -44.95 16.55
C LEU A 107 -3.67 -43.71 16.30
N SER A 108 -3.48 -43.23 15.05
CA SER A 108 -2.47 -42.20 14.73
C SER A 108 -3.02 -40.80 14.46
N ARG A 109 -4.28 -40.67 14.01
CA ARG A 109 -4.92 -39.36 13.75
C ARG A 109 -5.25 -38.61 15.03
N GLU A 110 -5.65 -39.29 16.10
CA GLU A 110 -5.99 -38.63 17.37
C GLU A 110 -4.78 -37.88 17.95
N TYR A 111 -3.56 -38.46 17.92
CA TYR A 111 -2.37 -37.84 18.52
C TYR A 111 -1.89 -36.56 17.80
N ALA A 112 -1.98 -36.52 16.47
CA ALA A 112 -1.51 -35.37 15.69
C ALA A 112 -2.29 -34.08 16.02
N VAL A 113 -3.58 -34.22 16.37
CA VAL A 113 -4.53 -33.13 16.61
C VAL A 113 -4.60 -32.71 18.09
N LEU A 114 -3.86 -33.36 18.99
CA LEU A 114 -3.77 -32.97 20.39
C LEU A 114 -2.99 -31.68 20.58
N ASP A 115 -3.34 -30.92 21.62
CA ASP A 115 -2.61 -29.70 21.98
C ASP A 115 -1.22 -30.01 22.58
N GLY A 116 -0.39 -28.98 22.77
CA GLY A 116 0.98 -29.15 23.25
C GLY A 116 1.05 -29.77 24.66
N SER A 117 0.14 -29.38 25.55
CA SER A 117 0.11 -29.87 26.93
C SER A 117 -0.32 -31.34 27.00
N GLU A 118 -1.30 -31.73 26.17
CA GLU A 118 -1.76 -33.11 26.04
C GLU A 118 -0.67 -34.02 25.47
N LYS A 119 0.14 -33.50 24.52
CA LYS A 119 1.28 -34.23 23.96
C LYS A 119 2.40 -34.44 24.98
N GLU A 120 2.69 -33.44 25.80
CA GLU A 120 3.65 -33.54 26.90
C GLU A 120 3.24 -34.60 27.93
N GLU A 121 1.99 -34.58 28.38
CA GLU A 121 1.46 -35.57 29.32
C GLU A 121 1.56 -37.01 28.77
N ILE A 122 1.26 -37.20 27.47
CA ILE A 122 1.42 -38.49 26.81
C ILE A 122 2.89 -38.90 26.74
N ASN A 123 3.79 -37.97 26.41
CA ASN A 123 5.21 -38.24 26.28
C ASN A 123 5.84 -38.63 27.62
N GLU A 124 5.45 -37.99 28.72
CA GLU A 124 5.87 -38.38 30.07
C GLU A 124 5.42 -39.79 30.42
N LYS A 125 4.14 -40.12 30.15
CA LYS A 125 3.62 -41.49 30.37
C LYS A 125 4.34 -42.53 29.51
N ILE A 126 4.66 -42.22 28.25
CA ILE A 126 5.44 -43.10 27.37
C ILE A 126 6.86 -43.28 27.90
N ARG A 127 7.49 -42.20 28.38
CA ARG A 127 8.84 -42.25 28.97
C ARG A 127 8.87 -43.17 30.19
N LEU A 128 7.93 -43.01 31.10
CA LEU A 128 7.79 -43.86 32.29
C LEU A 128 7.56 -45.34 31.93
N LEU A 129 6.77 -45.63 30.89
CA LEU A 129 6.58 -46.99 30.39
C LEU A 129 7.89 -47.60 29.84
N LYS A 130 8.70 -46.81 29.11
CA LYS A 130 10.01 -47.27 28.60
C LYS A 130 11.03 -47.47 29.72
N GLU A 131 11.06 -46.56 30.69
CA GLU A 131 11.93 -46.67 31.88
C GLU A 131 11.57 -47.92 32.70
N TYR A 132 10.27 -48.21 32.85
CA TYR A 132 9.82 -49.45 33.48
C TYR A 132 10.24 -50.72 32.72
N GLU A 133 10.12 -50.73 31.39
CA GLU A 133 10.57 -51.86 30.57
C GLU A 133 12.08 -52.10 30.66
N ALA A 134 12.88 -51.03 30.77
CA ALA A 134 14.33 -51.14 31.00
C ALA A 134 14.65 -51.65 32.40
N ALA A 135 14.01 -51.10 33.44
CA ALA A 135 14.18 -51.52 34.84
C ALA A 135 13.77 -52.99 35.05
N LYS A 136 12.71 -53.45 34.38
CA LYS A 136 12.27 -54.85 34.40
C LYS A 136 13.31 -55.80 33.81
N LYS A 137 14.02 -55.40 32.74
CA LYS A 137 15.13 -56.19 32.16
C LYS A 137 16.34 -56.28 33.10
N GLN A 138 16.50 -55.30 33.99
CA GLN A 138 17.55 -55.28 35.02
C GLN A 138 17.13 -55.96 36.34
N GLY A 139 15.95 -56.57 36.40
CA GLY A 139 15.48 -57.33 37.57
C GLY A 139 14.82 -56.50 38.67
N VAL A 140 14.48 -55.23 38.41
CA VAL A 140 13.75 -54.38 39.38
C VAL A 140 12.29 -54.80 39.46
N SER A 141 11.76 -54.96 40.68
CA SER A 141 10.35 -55.32 40.89
C SER A 141 9.42 -54.15 40.58
N CYS A 142 8.20 -54.45 40.09
CA CYS A 142 7.20 -53.43 39.76
C CYS A 142 6.89 -52.51 40.93
N LYS A 143 6.78 -53.09 42.13
CA LYS A 143 6.51 -52.38 43.36
C LYS A 143 7.58 -51.33 43.67
N LYS A 144 8.85 -51.71 43.55
CA LYS A 144 9.98 -50.82 43.79
C LYS A 144 10.05 -49.68 42.76
N PHE A 145 9.83 -49.98 41.48
CA PHE A 145 9.77 -48.94 40.44
C PHE A 145 8.62 -47.94 40.65
N CYS A 146 7.45 -48.45 41.06
CA CYS A 146 6.28 -47.63 41.37
C CYS A 146 6.47 -46.73 42.60
N GLU A 147 7.15 -47.23 43.64
CA GLU A 147 7.55 -46.46 44.82
C GLU A 147 8.54 -45.35 44.46
N ASP A 148 9.56 -45.65 43.66
CA ASP A 148 10.59 -44.68 43.23
C ASP A 148 10.06 -43.62 42.25
N SER A 149 9.07 -43.98 41.41
CA SER A 149 8.50 -43.09 40.38
C SER A 149 7.24 -42.35 40.82
N GLY A 150 6.74 -42.60 42.04
CA GLY A 150 5.55 -41.96 42.58
C GLY A 150 4.23 -42.31 41.86
N ILE A 151 4.15 -43.48 41.21
CA ILE A 151 3.00 -43.90 40.40
C ILE A 151 2.43 -45.20 40.94
N SER A 152 1.11 -45.31 41.03
CA SER A 152 0.47 -46.58 41.46
C SER A 152 0.63 -47.68 40.41
N GLU A 153 0.86 -48.91 40.87
CA GLU A 153 0.95 -50.10 40.00
C GLU A 153 -0.28 -50.23 39.09
N ALA A 154 -1.47 -49.93 39.61
CA ALA A 154 -2.73 -49.96 38.86
C ALA A 154 -2.73 -48.97 37.68
N ASN A 155 -2.17 -47.76 37.84
CA ASN A 155 -2.09 -46.79 36.75
C ASN A 155 -1.04 -47.21 35.72
N LEU A 156 0.11 -47.72 36.16
CA LEU A 156 1.17 -48.20 35.26
C LEU A 156 0.68 -49.35 34.38
N PHE A 157 0.03 -50.36 34.96
CA PHE A 157 -0.55 -51.47 34.19
C PHE A 157 -1.68 -51.02 33.26
N ARG A 158 -2.52 -50.07 33.70
CA ARG A 158 -3.58 -49.49 32.86
C ARG A 158 -2.98 -48.77 31.65
N TRP A 159 -1.94 -47.96 31.85
CA TRP A 159 -1.24 -47.25 30.78
C TRP A 159 -0.52 -48.22 29.84
N GLN A 160 0.17 -49.22 30.38
CA GLN A 160 0.85 -50.24 29.58
C GLN A 160 -0.14 -50.99 28.67
N LYS A 161 -1.30 -51.38 29.22
CA LYS A 161 -2.37 -52.03 28.46
C LYS A 161 -2.96 -51.09 27.41
N ALA A 162 -3.31 -49.86 27.78
CA ALA A 162 -3.87 -48.87 26.86
C ALA A 162 -2.91 -48.50 25.72
N TYR A 163 -1.62 -48.34 26.01
CA TYR A 163 -0.60 -48.04 25.03
C TYR A 163 -0.37 -49.22 24.07
N LYS A 164 -0.35 -50.45 24.57
CA LYS A 164 -0.16 -51.66 23.77
C LYS A 164 -1.36 -51.95 22.86
N GLU A 165 -2.58 -51.69 23.32
CA GLU A 165 -3.82 -51.96 22.56
C GLU A 165 -4.20 -50.82 21.61
N LYS A 166 -4.00 -49.56 22.02
CA LYS A 166 -4.57 -48.37 21.38
C LYS A 166 -3.57 -47.22 21.16
N GLY A 167 -2.28 -47.44 21.40
CA GLY A 167 -1.22 -46.48 21.05
C GLY A 167 -1.16 -45.23 21.93
N ALA A 168 -0.37 -44.24 21.50
CA ALA A 168 -0.05 -43.04 22.28
C ALA A 168 -1.29 -42.21 22.67
N ALA A 169 -2.25 -42.03 21.76
CA ALA A 169 -3.46 -41.25 22.00
C ALA A 169 -4.35 -41.83 23.11
N ALA A 170 -4.24 -43.12 23.42
CA ALA A 170 -5.02 -43.79 24.46
C ALA A 170 -4.51 -43.54 25.89
N LEU A 171 -3.34 -42.90 26.03
CA LEU A 171 -2.77 -42.54 27.33
C LEU A 171 -3.37 -41.26 27.92
N ILE A 172 -4.15 -40.52 27.13
CA ILE A 172 -4.80 -39.29 27.57
C ILE A 172 -5.97 -39.58 28.51
N ASP A 173 -6.07 -38.85 29.63
CA ASP A 173 -7.22 -38.99 30.51
C ASP A 173 -8.42 -38.20 29.94
N LYS A 174 -9.42 -38.92 29.43
CA LYS A 174 -10.67 -38.33 28.91
C LYS A 174 -11.72 -38.13 30.01
N ARG A 175 -11.47 -38.54 31.27
CA ARG A 175 -12.43 -38.42 32.37
C ARG A 175 -12.62 -36.95 32.75
N GLY A 176 -13.88 -36.51 32.79
CA GLY A 176 -14.25 -35.12 33.08
C GLY A 176 -14.37 -34.21 31.85
N LYS A 177 -13.77 -34.55 30.70
CA LYS A 177 -13.90 -33.76 29.46
C LYS A 177 -15.33 -33.75 28.90
N HIS A 178 -16.06 -34.86 29.03
CA HIS A 178 -17.47 -34.96 28.61
C HIS A 178 -18.46 -34.10 29.40
N ARG A 179 -18.09 -33.58 30.59
CA ARG A 179 -18.98 -32.72 31.39
C ARG A 179 -18.90 -31.23 31.03
N LYS A 180 -17.88 -30.78 30.29
CA LYS A 180 -17.74 -29.36 29.93
C LYS A 180 -18.67 -28.92 28.78
N ASN A 181 -19.14 -29.85 27.95
CA ASN A 181 -19.86 -29.55 26.70
C ASN A 181 -21.23 -30.23 26.54
N ALA A 182 -21.84 -30.77 27.61
CA ALA A 182 -23.23 -31.19 27.54
C ALA A 182 -24.12 -29.93 27.49
N SER A 183 -24.32 -29.36 26.30
CA SER A 183 -25.14 -28.15 26.16
C SER A 183 -26.60 -28.50 26.47
N VAL A 184 -27.21 -27.73 27.37
CA VAL A 184 -28.67 -27.78 27.63
C VAL A 184 -29.47 -27.39 26.38
N LEU A 185 -28.81 -26.77 25.38
CA LEU A 185 -29.41 -26.33 24.13
C LEU A 185 -29.67 -27.51 23.18
N GLU A 186 -30.94 -27.69 22.83
CA GLU A 186 -31.38 -28.55 21.72
C GLU A 186 -30.99 -27.92 20.36
N GLU A 187 -30.97 -28.72 19.30
CA GLU A 187 -30.47 -28.27 18.00
C GLU A 187 -31.27 -27.10 17.42
N TRP A 188 -32.61 -27.13 17.52
CA TRP A 188 -33.44 -26.02 17.07
C TRP A 188 -33.22 -24.74 17.90
N MET A 189 -32.80 -24.86 19.17
CA MET A 189 -32.50 -23.70 20.01
C MET A 189 -31.20 -23.03 19.54
N LYS A 190 -30.20 -23.84 19.18
CA LYS A 190 -28.95 -23.37 18.60
C LYS A 190 -29.21 -22.65 17.27
N GLU A 191 -30.02 -23.24 16.40
CA GLU A 191 -30.41 -22.65 15.13
C GLU A 191 -31.14 -21.33 15.33
N PHE A 192 -32.14 -21.28 16.22
CA PHE A 192 -32.85 -20.05 16.57
C PHE A 192 -31.91 -18.94 17.07
N ILE A 193 -30.93 -19.28 17.91
CA ILE A 193 -29.92 -18.34 18.39
C ILE A 193 -29.10 -17.78 17.22
N LEU A 194 -28.64 -18.65 16.32
CA LEU A 194 -27.82 -18.27 15.16
C LEU A 194 -28.61 -17.42 14.16
N GLU A 195 -29.87 -17.76 13.87
CA GLU A 195 -30.76 -16.97 13.01
C GLU A 195 -30.94 -15.55 13.55
N ASN A 196 -31.21 -15.41 14.85
CA ASN A 196 -31.33 -14.10 15.47
C ASN A 196 -30.00 -13.35 15.48
N PHE A 197 -28.88 -14.04 15.67
CA PHE A 197 -27.56 -13.41 15.58
C PHE A 197 -27.29 -12.91 14.16
N ARG A 198 -27.58 -13.70 13.12
CA ARG A 198 -27.44 -13.29 11.70
C ARG A 198 -28.32 -12.09 11.37
N ALA A 199 -29.55 -12.06 11.89
CA ALA A 199 -30.49 -10.98 11.62
C ALA A 199 -30.17 -9.67 12.36
N TYR A 200 -29.69 -9.76 13.61
CA TYR A 200 -29.60 -8.58 14.50
C TYR A 200 -28.20 -8.31 15.06
N GLY A 201 -27.20 -9.12 14.73
CA GLY A 201 -25.85 -9.04 15.28
C GLY A 201 -25.15 -7.70 15.00
N ALA A 202 -25.39 -7.10 13.84
CA ALA A 202 -24.85 -5.79 13.46
C ALA A 202 -25.25 -4.66 14.44
N GLY A 203 -26.46 -4.75 15.02
CA GLY A 203 -27.01 -3.72 15.92
C GLY A 203 -26.61 -3.88 17.39
N GLY A 204 -25.76 -4.85 17.72
CA GLY A 204 -25.46 -5.22 19.11
C GLY A 204 -26.56 -6.14 19.67
N LEU A 205 -26.39 -7.44 19.47
CA LEU A 205 -27.36 -8.46 19.89
C LEU A 205 -27.62 -8.39 21.41
N ASN A 206 -28.87 -8.11 21.80
CA ASN A 206 -29.29 -8.17 23.20
C ASN A 206 -29.51 -9.63 23.63
N ILE A 207 -28.51 -10.21 24.30
CA ILE A 207 -28.54 -11.60 24.77
C ILE A 207 -29.73 -11.85 25.71
N THR A 208 -30.06 -10.91 26.58
CA THR A 208 -31.18 -11.05 27.54
C THR A 208 -32.53 -11.12 26.82
N GLU A 209 -32.70 -10.34 25.76
CA GLU A 209 -33.93 -10.38 24.97
C GLU A 209 -34.01 -11.64 24.10
N LEU A 210 -32.90 -12.03 23.48
CA LEU A 210 -32.81 -13.31 22.76
C LEU A 210 -33.15 -14.49 23.68
N TYR A 211 -32.65 -14.45 24.91
CA TYR A 211 -32.95 -15.42 25.96
C TYR A 211 -34.45 -15.52 26.26
N ARG A 212 -35.14 -14.37 26.39
CA ARG A 212 -36.59 -14.35 26.60
C ARG A 212 -37.36 -14.87 25.39
N ARG A 213 -36.99 -14.44 24.18
CA ARG A 213 -37.60 -14.91 22.93
C ARG A 213 -37.44 -16.41 22.72
N LEU A 214 -36.28 -16.96 23.07
CA LEU A 214 -36.03 -18.40 23.01
C LEU A 214 -36.91 -19.17 24.00
N HIS A 215 -37.13 -18.65 25.21
CA HIS A 215 -38.08 -19.22 26.17
C HIS A 215 -39.53 -19.11 25.69
N GLN A 216 -39.90 -18.00 25.06
CA GLN A 216 -41.22 -17.82 24.44
C GLN A 216 -41.47 -18.88 23.36
N GLU A 217 -40.49 -19.08 22.47
CA GLU A 217 -40.57 -20.06 21.39
C GLU A 217 -40.57 -21.50 21.93
N TYR A 218 -39.81 -21.79 22.99
CA TYR A 218 -39.83 -23.08 23.68
C TYR A 218 -41.24 -23.43 24.20
N PHE A 219 -41.88 -22.52 24.93
CA PHE A 219 -43.23 -22.74 25.45
C PHE A 219 -44.26 -22.85 24.32
N ARG A 220 -44.10 -22.07 23.25
CA ARG A 220 -44.98 -22.14 22.07
C ARG A 220 -44.90 -23.51 21.40
N ARG A 221 -43.70 -24.04 21.17
CA ARG A 221 -43.47 -25.35 20.53
C ARG A 221 -44.03 -26.52 21.34
N ARG A 222 -44.14 -26.38 22.66
CA ARG A 222 -44.77 -27.38 23.54
C ARG A 222 -46.29 -27.24 23.69
N GLY A 223 -46.90 -26.24 23.04
CA GLY A 223 -48.34 -25.95 23.23
C GLY A 223 -48.65 -25.28 24.57
N GLU A 224 -47.63 -24.78 25.28
CA GLU A 224 -47.73 -24.23 26.63
C GLU A 224 -47.50 -22.71 26.64
N ALA A 225 -47.93 -21.97 25.62
CA ALA A 225 -47.61 -20.54 25.47
C ALA A 225 -47.97 -19.68 26.71
N ASN A 226 -49.00 -20.08 27.48
CA ASN A 226 -49.40 -19.45 28.74
C ASN A 226 -48.33 -19.52 29.86
N ASN A 227 -47.29 -20.34 29.70
CA ASN A 227 -46.17 -20.42 30.63
C ASN A 227 -45.13 -19.31 30.41
N TYR A 228 -45.11 -18.63 29.26
CA TYR A 228 -44.17 -17.52 29.04
C TYR A 228 -44.41 -16.32 29.98
N PRO A 229 -45.64 -15.81 30.18
CA PRO A 229 -45.89 -14.78 31.19
C PRO A 229 -45.55 -15.23 32.62
N LYS A 230 -45.73 -16.52 32.95
CA LYS A 230 -45.35 -17.07 34.25
C LYS A 230 -43.83 -17.12 34.44
N PHE A 231 -43.09 -17.39 33.38
CA PHE A 231 -41.62 -17.27 33.36
C PHE A 231 -41.17 -15.81 33.57
N LEU A 232 -41.77 -14.83 32.87
CA LEU A 232 -41.43 -13.41 33.04
C LEU A 232 -41.70 -12.90 34.47
N THR A 233 -42.72 -13.44 35.13
CA THR A 233 -43.07 -13.10 36.53
C THR A 233 -42.30 -13.92 37.57
N GLY A 234 -41.35 -14.77 37.16
CA GLY A 234 -40.53 -15.60 38.06
C GLY A 234 -41.28 -16.76 38.72
N LYS A 235 -42.52 -17.05 38.31
CA LYS A 235 -43.33 -18.17 38.84
C LYS A 235 -42.90 -19.54 38.30
N ILE A 236 -42.17 -19.55 37.17
CA ILE A 236 -41.58 -20.74 36.58
C ILE A 236 -40.08 -20.54 36.47
N LYS A 237 -39.31 -21.56 36.87
CA LYS A 237 -37.85 -21.55 36.72
C LYS A 237 -37.48 -21.59 35.23
N PRO A 238 -36.44 -20.85 34.81
CA PRO A 238 -35.99 -20.90 33.43
C PRO A 238 -35.39 -22.27 33.07
N LEU A 239 -35.40 -22.58 31.77
CA LEU A 239 -34.79 -23.79 31.23
C LEU A 239 -33.27 -23.79 31.45
N PHE A 240 -32.66 -22.61 31.33
CA PHE A 240 -31.25 -22.35 31.61
C PHE A 240 -31.02 -20.86 31.88
N ASP A 241 -29.81 -20.45 32.24
CA ASP A 241 -29.45 -19.03 32.41
C ASP A 241 -29.05 -18.36 31.08
N ALA A 242 -29.23 -17.05 30.95
CA ALA A 242 -28.83 -16.29 29.75
C ALA A 242 -27.34 -16.46 29.38
N GLY A 243 -26.48 -16.74 30.37
CA GLY A 243 -25.08 -17.08 30.17
C GLY A 243 -24.85 -18.34 29.33
N VAL A 244 -25.83 -19.26 29.22
CA VAL A 244 -25.75 -20.42 28.31
C VAL A 244 -25.72 -19.97 26.85
N ILE A 245 -26.57 -19.00 26.47
CA ILE A 245 -26.58 -18.44 25.11
C ILE A 245 -25.27 -17.71 24.82
N LYS A 246 -24.80 -16.90 25.77
CA LYS A 246 -23.52 -16.19 25.64
C LYS A 246 -22.36 -17.17 25.41
N ARG A 247 -22.21 -18.19 26.26
CA ARG A 247 -21.15 -19.21 26.11
C ARG A 247 -21.25 -19.97 24.79
N TYR A 248 -22.47 -20.27 24.34
CA TYR A 248 -22.69 -20.91 23.05
C TYR A 248 -22.22 -20.02 21.89
N LEU A 249 -22.62 -18.75 21.88
CA LEU A 249 -22.19 -17.78 20.87
C LEU A 249 -20.69 -17.52 20.91
N ASP A 250 -20.09 -17.34 22.09
CA ASP A 250 -18.64 -17.15 22.24
C ASP A 250 -17.85 -18.35 21.66
N GLY A 251 -18.31 -19.58 21.94
CA GLY A 251 -17.74 -20.79 21.36
C GLY A 251 -17.94 -20.87 19.84
N TYR A 252 -19.12 -20.50 19.36
CA TYR A 252 -19.43 -20.46 17.93
C TYR A 252 -18.56 -19.43 17.19
N TYR A 253 -18.34 -18.24 17.75
CA TYR A 253 -17.50 -17.19 17.16
C TYR A 253 -16.03 -17.59 17.08
N ALA A 254 -15.52 -18.30 18.09
CA ALA A 254 -14.15 -18.80 18.08
C ALA A 254 -13.91 -19.76 16.90
N ALA A 255 -14.91 -20.59 16.58
CA ALA A 255 -14.87 -21.51 15.45
C ALA A 255 -15.21 -20.84 14.10
N ASN A 256 -16.10 -19.85 14.07
CA ASN A 256 -16.66 -19.24 12.87
C ASN A 256 -16.38 -17.73 12.79
N LYS A 257 -15.10 -17.36 12.88
CA LYS A 257 -14.67 -15.95 12.94
C LYS A 257 -15.10 -15.12 11.72
N LEU A 258 -15.08 -15.72 10.53
CA LEU A 258 -15.47 -15.05 9.28
C LEU A 258 -16.94 -14.60 9.32
N GLU A 259 -17.85 -15.52 9.62
CA GLU A 259 -19.28 -15.25 9.74
C GLU A 259 -19.56 -14.17 10.79
N TYR A 260 -18.91 -14.26 11.96
CA TYR A 260 -19.04 -13.25 13.01
C TYR A 260 -18.68 -11.84 12.52
N ILE A 261 -17.56 -11.69 11.82
CA ILE A 261 -17.12 -10.38 11.31
C ILE A 261 -18.02 -9.90 10.18
N MET A 262 -18.47 -10.78 9.29
CA MET A 262 -19.43 -10.40 8.25
C MET A 262 -20.74 -9.85 8.84
N ILE A 263 -21.29 -10.53 9.86
CA ILE A 263 -22.54 -10.11 10.52
C ILE A 263 -22.34 -8.81 11.30
N THR A 264 -21.24 -8.68 12.04
CA THR A 264 -21.07 -7.55 12.98
C THR A 264 -20.44 -6.31 12.36
N LYS A 265 -19.61 -6.48 11.32
CA LYS A 265 -18.79 -5.41 10.73
C LYS A 265 -18.99 -5.25 9.22
N GLY A 266 -19.69 -6.17 8.56
CA GLY A 266 -19.93 -6.14 7.12
C GLY A 266 -18.85 -6.84 6.29
N GLU A 267 -19.12 -6.94 4.99
CA GLU A 267 -18.30 -7.68 4.03
C GLU A 267 -16.90 -7.06 3.84
N ASP A 268 -16.80 -5.74 3.73
CA ASP A 268 -15.52 -5.06 3.47
C ASP A 268 -14.50 -5.30 4.59
N LYS A 269 -14.96 -5.27 5.85
CA LYS A 269 -14.09 -5.60 7.00
C LYS A 269 -13.75 -7.07 7.07
N ALA A 270 -14.65 -7.96 6.63
CA ALA A 270 -14.36 -9.38 6.54
C ALA A 270 -13.30 -9.67 5.47
N LYS A 271 -13.39 -9.02 4.30
CA LYS A 271 -12.35 -9.06 3.26
C LYS A 271 -11.02 -8.59 3.85
N SER A 272 -10.97 -7.40 4.43
CA SER A 272 -9.76 -6.85 5.05
C SER A 272 -9.12 -7.79 6.10
N TYR A 273 -9.90 -8.51 6.90
CA TYR A 273 -9.37 -9.37 7.97
C TYR A 273 -9.02 -10.79 7.55
N PHE A 274 -9.72 -11.35 6.55
CA PHE A 274 -9.63 -12.78 6.22
C PHE A 274 -9.23 -13.08 4.77
N GLN A 275 -9.20 -12.08 3.89
CA GLN A 275 -8.74 -12.28 2.52
C GLN A 275 -7.26 -12.67 2.54
N PRO A 276 -6.89 -13.83 1.97
CA PRO A 276 -5.50 -14.21 1.85
C PRO A 276 -4.74 -13.23 0.96
N ALA A 277 -3.68 -12.62 1.49
CA ALA A 277 -2.74 -11.85 0.69
C ALA A 277 -1.67 -12.80 0.13
N LEU A 278 -1.76 -13.13 -1.16
CA LEU A 278 -0.77 -13.96 -1.87
C LEU A 278 0.16 -13.05 -2.68
N GLY A 279 1.46 -13.05 -2.35
CA GLY A 279 2.48 -12.24 -3.01
C GLY A 279 2.62 -10.82 -2.42
N ASP A 280 3.79 -10.20 -2.61
CA ASP A 280 4.01 -8.78 -2.35
C ASP A 280 3.82 -8.03 -3.67
N GLN A 281 2.91 -7.05 -3.73
CA GLN A 281 2.70 -6.23 -4.93
C GLN A 281 4.01 -5.60 -5.44
N GLY A 282 4.97 -5.36 -4.53
CA GLY A 282 6.31 -4.88 -4.88
C GLY A 282 7.22 -5.89 -5.57
N GLU A 283 6.91 -7.20 -5.60
CA GLU A 283 7.75 -8.21 -6.27
C GLU A 283 7.78 -8.05 -7.79
N MET A 284 6.71 -7.53 -8.38
CA MET A 284 6.65 -7.22 -9.82
C MET A 284 7.42 -5.95 -10.19
N ILE A 285 7.75 -5.12 -9.19
CA ILE A 285 8.46 -3.86 -9.36
C ILE A 285 9.93 -4.07 -9.02
N THR A 286 10.77 -4.15 -10.04
CA THR A 286 12.16 -4.59 -9.91
C THR A 286 13.17 -3.45 -9.84
N ARG A 287 12.76 -2.21 -10.12
CA ARG A 287 13.65 -1.04 -10.14
C ARG A 287 12.95 0.26 -9.74
N ARG A 288 13.73 1.28 -9.38
CA ARG A 288 13.20 2.62 -9.06
C ARG A 288 12.53 3.25 -10.27
N ASN A 289 11.52 4.09 -10.04
CA ASN A 289 10.72 4.76 -11.05
C ASN A 289 10.07 3.83 -12.08
N GLN A 290 9.85 2.56 -11.76
CA GLN A 290 9.03 1.69 -12.61
C GLN A 290 7.55 1.98 -12.37
N CYS A 291 7.13 2.04 -11.10
CA CYS A 291 5.76 2.34 -10.71
C CYS A 291 5.75 3.35 -9.57
N TRP A 292 4.98 4.40 -9.75
CA TRP A 292 4.57 5.26 -8.64
C TRP A 292 3.13 4.97 -8.24
N GLN A 293 2.84 5.05 -6.94
CA GLN A 293 1.46 5.08 -6.44
C GLN A 293 1.13 6.51 -6.01
N ILE A 294 -0.02 7.02 -6.46
CA ILE A 294 -0.51 8.35 -6.11
C ILE A 294 -1.87 8.26 -5.44
N ASP A 295 -2.04 8.99 -4.36
CA ASP A 295 -3.31 9.06 -3.64
C ASP A 295 -3.42 10.34 -2.81
N SER A 296 -4.61 10.57 -2.25
CA SER A 296 -4.94 11.71 -1.40
C SER A 296 -5.76 11.27 -0.19
N SER A 297 -5.43 11.82 0.98
CA SER A 297 -6.16 11.54 2.23
C SER A 297 -6.44 12.83 3.00
N PRO A 298 -7.58 12.93 3.70
CA PRO A 298 -7.79 14.00 4.69
C PRO A 298 -6.67 13.99 5.74
N LEU A 299 -6.19 15.17 6.10
CA LEU A 299 -5.19 15.36 7.15
C LEU A 299 -5.85 15.16 8.53
N ASP A 300 -5.24 14.39 9.42
CA ASP A 300 -5.71 14.14 10.79
C ASP A 300 -5.38 15.27 11.77
N VAL A 301 -5.13 16.48 11.25
CA VAL A 301 -4.79 17.69 11.98
C VAL A 301 -5.63 18.85 11.46
N MET A 302 -6.20 19.62 12.38
CA MET A 302 -6.84 20.90 12.10
C MET A 302 -5.77 21.99 12.04
N VAL A 303 -5.81 22.80 10.98
CA VAL A 303 -4.87 23.91 10.74
C VAL A 303 -5.61 25.22 10.57
N ARG A 304 -4.91 26.35 10.70
CA ARG A 304 -5.42 27.69 10.41
C ARG A 304 -5.00 28.15 9.03
N ASP A 305 -5.95 28.70 8.29
CA ASP A 305 -5.75 29.18 6.92
C ASP A 305 -6.57 30.46 6.65
N GLY A 306 -6.08 31.30 5.73
CA GLY A 306 -6.65 32.60 5.36
C GLY A 306 -6.34 33.76 6.32
N GLU A 307 -6.63 35.00 5.88
CA GLU A 307 -6.30 36.25 6.57
C GLU A 307 -6.80 36.34 8.03
N LYS A 308 -7.94 35.70 8.30
CA LYS A 308 -8.57 35.67 9.63
C LYS A 308 -8.26 34.40 10.44
N GLY A 309 -7.49 33.46 9.88
CA GLY A 309 -7.05 32.23 10.56
C GLY A 309 -8.16 31.22 10.84
N GLU A 310 -9.02 30.95 9.85
CA GLU A 310 -10.11 29.98 9.96
C GLU A 310 -9.57 28.57 10.18
N ALA A 311 -10.16 27.82 11.11
CA ALA A 311 -9.83 26.41 11.28
C ALA A 311 -10.36 25.59 10.08
N ILE A 312 -9.48 24.83 9.45
CA ILE A 312 -9.81 23.94 8.33
C ILE A 312 -9.15 22.57 8.53
N ARG A 313 -9.71 21.56 7.85
CA ARG A 313 -9.07 20.25 7.67
C ARG A 313 -8.54 20.20 6.25
N ALA A 314 -7.21 20.26 6.11
CA ALA A 314 -6.54 20.15 4.81
C ALA A 314 -6.54 18.69 4.32
N ASN A 315 -6.01 18.46 3.12
CA ASN A 315 -5.74 17.12 2.59
C ASN A 315 -4.24 16.96 2.34
N ILE A 316 -3.76 15.74 2.49
CA ILE A 316 -2.43 15.32 2.09
C ILE A 316 -2.57 14.69 0.70
N LEU A 317 -1.69 15.08 -0.22
CA LEU A 317 -1.49 14.38 -1.49
C LEU A 317 -0.09 13.76 -1.43
N SER A 318 0.07 12.51 -1.86
CA SER A 318 1.36 11.80 -1.82
C SER A 318 1.58 10.94 -3.05
N ILE A 319 2.83 10.94 -3.52
CA ILE A 319 3.38 10.06 -4.55
C ILE A 319 4.46 9.21 -3.90
N VAL A 320 4.37 7.89 -4.06
CA VAL A 320 5.31 6.92 -3.51
C VAL A 320 5.90 6.08 -4.63
N ASP A 321 7.23 6.00 -4.71
CA ASP A 321 7.92 5.03 -5.56
C ASP A 321 7.77 3.62 -4.95
N VAL A 322 7.14 2.70 -5.68
CA VAL A 322 6.78 1.37 -5.12
C VAL A 322 8.03 0.52 -4.85
N TYR A 323 9.08 0.68 -5.65
CA TYR A 323 10.31 -0.08 -5.50
C TYR A 323 11.03 0.26 -4.19
N SER A 324 11.32 1.54 -3.97
CA SER A 324 12.10 1.99 -2.81
C SER A 324 11.25 2.32 -1.59
N GLY A 325 10.01 2.77 -1.81
CA GLY A 325 9.16 3.38 -0.78
C GLY A 325 9.50 4.85 -0.49
N ARG A 326 10.38 5.49 -1.27
CA ARG A 326 10.62 6.94 -1.20
C ARG A 326 9.37 7.68 -1.65
N CYS A 327 9.14 8.85 -1.10
CA CYS A 327 7.93 9.58 -1.39
C CYS A 327 8.12 11.09 -1.52
N VAL A 328 7.17 11.70 -2.21
CA VAL A 328 6.99 13.14 -2.28
C VAL A 328 5.55 13.43 -1.93
N ALA A 329 5.33 14.33 -0.97
CA ALA A 329 4.00 14.67 -0.52
C ALA A 329 3.84 16.17 -0.30
N SER A 330 2.59 16.63 -0.30
CA SER A 330 2.21 18.02 -0.07
C SER A 330 0.91 18.10 0.74
N ILE A 331 0.73 19.22 1.46
CA ILE A 331 -0.53 19.55 2.13
C ILE A 331 -1.23 20.64 1.33
N GLU A 332 -2.46 20.35 0.91
CA GLU A 332 -3.31 21.26 0.16
C GLU A 332 -4.62 21.53 0.89
N ARG A 333 -5.14 22.74 0.70
CA ARG A 333 -6.40 23.19 1.34
C ARG A 333 -7.57 22.27 1.00
N LYS A 334 -7.63 21.79 -0.24
CA LYS A 334 -8.61 20.83 -0.79
C LYS A 334 -7.88 19.93 -1.79
N SER A 335 -8.38 18.72 -1.99
CA SER A 335 -8.01 17.93 -3.18
C SER A 335 -8.49 18.69 -4.42
N ASN A 336 -7.56 19.08 -5.29
CA ASN A 336 -7.85 19.71 -6.57
C ASN A 336 -6.81 19.30 -7.61
N ALA A 337 -7.18 19.35 -8.88
CA ALA A 337 -6.29 19.00 -10.00
C ALA A 337 -5.00 19.84 -10.01
N LEU A 338 -5.07 21.14 -9.66
CA LEU A 338 -3.90 22.02 -9.63
C LEU A 338 -2.84 21.59 -8.60
N GLY A 339 -3.28 21.24 -7.38
CA GLY A 339 -2.41 20.72 -6.31
C GLY A 339 -1.79 19.38 -6.70
N LEU A 340 -2.54 18.56 -7.46
CA LEU A 340 -2.04 17.31 -8.02
C LEU A 340 -0.94 17.55 -9.07
N VAL A 341 -1.14 18.49 -9.99
CA VAL A 341 -0.15 18.88 -11.00
C VAL A 341 1.11 19.43 -10.34
N ARG A 342 0.98 20.29 -9.31
CA ARG A 342 2.11 20.78 -8.52
C ARG A 342 2.86 19.66 -7.82
N LEU A 343 2.15 18.69 -7.24
CA LEU A 343 2.77 17.52 -6.62
C LEU A 343 3.51 16.67 -7.66
N MET A 344 2.93 16.47 -8.85
CA MET A 344 3.60 15.77 -9.95
C MET A 344 4.90 16.45 -10.35
N TRP A 345 4.89 17.78 -10.52
CA TRP A 345 6.11 18.51 -10.84
C TRP A 345 7.18 18.32 -9.76
N LYS A 346 6.80 18.46 -8.48
CA LYS A 346 7.69 18.21 -7.35
C LYS A 346 8.27 16.80 -7.40
N ALA A 347 7.45 15.79 -7.65
CA ALA A 347 7.90 14.40 -7.74
C ALA A 347 8.82 14.14 -8.94
N LEU A 348 8.50 14.65 -10.13
CA LEU A 348 9.36 14.52 -11.31
C LEU A 348 10.73 15.16 -11.10
N ASN A 349 10.78 16.30 -10.40
CA ASN A 349 12.04 16.98 -10.11
C ASN A 349 12.85 16.30 -9.00
N THR A 350 12.19 15.61 -8.05
CA THR A 350 12.86 14.95 -6.92
C THR A 350 13.25 13.50 -7.21
N LEU A 351 12.37 12.74 -7.84
CA LEU A 351 12.52 11.30 -8.06
C LEU A 351 12.89 10.98 -9.53
N GLY A 352 12.41 11.78 -10.49
CA GLY A 352 12.57 11.54 -11.93
C GLY A 352 11.29 11.07 -12.60
N LYS A 353 11.37 10.71 -13.88
CA LYS A 353 10.23 10.28 -14.69
C LYS A 353 9.92 8.79 -14.42
N PRO A 354 8.69 8.43 -14.00
CA PRO A 354 8.27 7.03 -13.90
C PRO A 354 7.91 6.45 -15.27
N ASP A 355 7.84 5.12 -15.36
CA ASP A 355 7.20 4.48 -16.53
C ASP A 355 5.68 4.64 -16.46
N TYR A 356 5.10 4.34 -15.30
CA TYR A 356 3.67 4.48 -15.08
C TYR A 356 3.32 4.89 -13.66
N VAL A 357 2.16 5.52 -13.53
CA VAL A 357 1.58 5.96 -12.27
C VAL A 357 0.30 5.17 -12.03
N LYS A 358 0.19 4.57 -10.85
CA LYS A 358 -1.00 3.89 -10.39
C LYS A 358 -1.77 4.77 -9.42
N GLY A 359 -3.07 4.98 -9.65
CA GLY A 359 -3.89 5.83 -8.80
C GLY A 359 -5.37 5.47 -8.80
N ASP A 360 -6.15 6.24 -8.05
CA ASP A 360 -7.60 6.02 -7.89
C ASP A 360 -8.40 6.56 -9.09
N ASN A 361 -9.61 6.04 -9.30
CA ASN A 361 -10.61 6.55 -10.23
C ASN A 361 -11.31 7.85 -9.73
N GLY A 362 -10.65 8.61 -8.86
CA GLY A 362 -11.16 9.89 -8.38
C GLY A 362 -11.25 10.92 -9.50
N LYS A 363 -12.22 11.83 -9.40
CA LYS A 363 -12.47 12.85 -10.44
C LYS A 363 -11.25 13.71 -10.77
N ASP A 364 -10.43 14.05 -9.77
CA ASP A 364 -9.23 14.86 -9.97
C ASP A 364 -8.18 14.12 -10.81
N TYR A 365 -8.00 12.82 -10.58
CA TYR A 365 -7.07 11.96 -11.33
C TYR A 365 -7.56 11.63 -12.74
N LEU A 366 -8.88 11.61 -12.95
CA LEU A 366 -9.49 11.40 -14.26
C LEU A 366 -9.70 12.70 -15.05
N SER A 367 -9.26 13.84 -14.52
CA SER A 367 -9.39 15.11 -15.23
C SER A 367 -8.60 15.10 -16.53
N ASP A 368 -9.17 15.68 -17.60
CA ASP A 368 -8.51 15.78 -18.91
C ASP A 368 -7.14 16.44 -18.79
N GLN A 369 -7.02 17.46 -17.94
CA GLN A 369 -5.76 18.14 -17.65
C GLN A 369 -4.68 17.18 -17.14
N PHE A 370 -5.01 16.34 -16.15
CA PHE A 370 -4.05 15.38 -15.58
C PHE A 370 -3.72 14.25 -16.55
N GLN A 371 -4.71 13.74 -17.29
CA GLN A 371 -4.49 12.69 -18.28
C GLN A 371 -3.67 13.19 -19.47
N HIS A 372 -3.93 14.41 -19.97
CA HIS A 372 -3.12 15.04 -21.01
C HIS A 372 -1.68 15.29 -20.55
N LEU A 373 -1.47 15.68 -19.29
CA LEU A 373 -0.15 15.80 -18.70
C LEU A 373 0.63 14.49 -18.76
N LEU A 374 0.03 13.40 -18.27
CA LEU A 374 0.67 12.09 -18.25
C LEU A 374 0.94 11.57 -19.67
N ASN A 375 -0.04 11.66 -20.56
CA ASN A 375 0.10 11.23 -21.96
C ASN A 375 1.16 12.05 -22.71
N GLY A 376 1.19 13.37 -22.51
CA GLY A 376 2.17 14.26 -23.13
C GLY A 376 3.60 13.96 -22.66
N LEU A 377 3.75 13.57 -21.40
CA LEU A 377 5.01 13.08 -20.85
C LEU A 377 5.26 11.60 -21.13
N ASN A 378 4.38 10.89 -21.86
CA ASN A 378 4.49 9.46 -22.11
C ASN A 378 4.67 8.64 -20.81
N ILE A 379 3.81 8.91 -19.83
CA ILE A 379 3.69 8.19 -18.56
C ILE A 379 2.33 7.50 -18.56
N ASP A 380 2.31 6.18 -18.45
CA ASP A 380 1.04 5.44 -18.44
C ASP A 380 0.30 5.64 -17.12
N TYR A 381 -1.03 5.70 -17.16
CA TYR A 381 -1.87 5.78 -15.96
C TYR A 381 -2.63 4.47 -15.75
N ASP A 382 -2.21 3.69 -14.76
CA ASP A 382 -2.89 2.47 -14.33
C ASP A 382 -3.96 2.81 -13.29
N ARG A 383 -5.23 2.55 -13.62
CA ARG A 383 -6.36 2.87 -12.76
C ARG A 383 -6.64 1.69 -11.85
N ALA A 384 -6.67 1.94 -10.53
CA ALA A 384 -7.12 0.93 -9.59
C ALA A 384 -8.57 0.52 -9.90
N ILE A 385 -8.85 -0.78 -9.77
CA ILE A 385 -10.21 -1.30 -9.89
C ILE A 385 -11.08 -0.67 -8.79
N ALA A 386 -12.29 -0.24 -9.14
CA ALA A 386 -13.20 0.35 -8.15
C ALA A 386 -13.44 -0.62 -7.00
N TYR A 387 -13.36 -0.11 -5.76
CA TYR A 387 -13.50 -0.89 -4.52
C TYR A 387 -12.36 -1.90 -4.25
N SER A 388 -11.21 -1.76 -4.92
CA SER A 388 -10.01 -2.57 -4.70
C SER A 388 -8.86 -1.74 -4.09
N GLY A 389 -9.05 -1.28 -2.84
CA GLY A 389 -8.05 -0.47 -2.11
C GLY A 389 -6.69 -1.16 -1.96
N ASP A 390 -6.68 -2.49 -1.90
CA ASP A 390 -5.46 -3.31 -1.75
C ASP A 390 -4.43 -3.05 -2.88
N GLU A 391 -4.84 -2.57 -4.06
CA GLU A 391 -3.93 -2.25 -5.16
C GLU A 391 -3.10 -0.98 -4.95
N LYS A 392 -3.39 -0.18 -3.90
CA LYS A 392 -2.66 1.03 -3.51
C LYS A 392 -1.98 0.88 -2.14
N GLY A 393 -1.66 -0.36 -1.75
CA GLY A 393 -1.19 -0.68 -0.41
C GLY A 393 0.10 0.03 0.03
N PHE A 394 0.94 0.56 -0.88
CA PHE A 394 2.15 1.30 -0.50
C PHE A 394 1.83 2.74 -0.10
N VAL A 395 1.04 3.46 -0.90
CA VAL A 395 0.66 4.85 -0.58
C VAL A 395 -0.30 4.92 0.61
N GLU A 396 -1.24 3.98 0.74
CA GLU A 396 -2.13 3.91 1.92
C GLU A 396 -1.35 3.63 3.21
N ARG A 397 -0.42 2.66 3.17
CA ARG A 397 0.47 2.38 4.30
C ARG A 397 1.33 3.59 4.64
N HIS A 398 1.84 4.28 3.63
CA HIS A 398 2.62 5.50 3.81
C HIS A 398 1.81 6.59 4.52
N PHE A 399 0.56 6.85 4.12
CA PHE A 399 -0.32 7.77 4.84
C PHE A 399 -0.53 7.38 6.30
N GLY A 400 -0.85 6.11 6.55
CA GLY A 400 -1.04 5.60 7.91
C GLY A 400 0.19 5.88 8.77
N VAL A 401 1.39 5.52 8.28
CA VAL A 401 2.62 5.75 9.05
C VAL A 401 2.90 7.23 9.27
N MET A 402 2.82 8.06 8.22
CA MET A 402 3.10 9.50 8.32
C MET A 402 2.15 10.22 9.29
N GLN A 403 0.85 9.93 9.19
CA GLN A 403 -0.16 10.56 10.07
C GLN A 403 -0.07 10.05 11.52
N HIS A 404 0.38 8.81 11.73
CA HIS A 404 0.63 8.26 13.08
C HIS A 404 2.02 8.61 13.65
N ALA A 405 2.95 9.09 12.84
CA ALA A 405 4.29 9.49 13.25
C ALA A 405 4.30 10.90 13.87
N GLY A 406 5.23 11.78 13.46
CA GLY A 406 5.38 13.11 14.06
C GLY A 406 4.16 14.02 13.90
N ILE A 407 3.26 13.71 12.96
CA ILE A 407 1.99 14.43 12.78
C ILE A 407 1.02 14.18 13.93
N SER A 408 0.99 12.98 14.52
CA SER A 408 0.16 12.71 15.70
C SER A 408 0.58 13.54 16.93
N GLN A 409 1.82 14.03 16.93
CA GLN A 409 2.41 14.87 17.98
C GLN A 409 2.34 16.37 17.62
N THR A 410 1.33 16.78 16.85
CA THR A 410 1.12 18.19 16.48
C THR A 410 -0.08 18.81 17.20
N PRO A 411 0.01 20.09 17.57
CA PRO A 411 -1.16 20.86 17.95
C PRO A 411 -2.19 20.84 16.82
N GLY A 412 -3.44 20.50 17.15
CA GLY A 412 -4.51 20.35 16.17
C GLY A 412 -4.82 18.91 15.77
N TYR A 413 -4.06 17.90 16.22
CA TYR A 413 -4.35 16.50 15.93
C TYR A 413 -5.73 16.07 16.45
N ILE A 414 -6.54 15.51 15.57
CA ILE A 414 -7.93 15.08 15.84
C ILE A 414 -8.11 13.57 15.87
N GLY A 415 -7.03 12.78 15.78
CA GLY A 415 -7.14 11.32 15.74
C GLY A 415 -7.51 10.78 14.37
N PHE A 416 -7.22 9.50 14.16
CA PHE A 416 -7.34 8.82 12.86
C PHE A 416 -8.69 8.16 12.61
N ASN A 417 -9.64 8.31 13.52
CA ASN A 417 -11.00 7.83 13.34
C ASN A 417 -12.01 8.70 14.09
N LEU A 418 -13.28 8.57 13.74
CA LEU A 418 -14.36 9.37 14.31
C LEU A 418 -14.47 9.23 15.84
N ALA A 419 -14.27 8.03 16.38
CA ALA A 419 -14.36 7.79 17.82
C ALA A 419 -13.22 8.50 18.59
N MET A 420 -12.00 8.49 18.06
CA MET A 420 -10.87 9.22 18.63
C MET A 420 -11.05 10.73 18.52
N ARG A 421 -11.55 11.21 17.38
CA ARG A 421 -11.91 12.62 17.22
C ARG A 421 -12.92 13.04 18.26
N GLU A 422 -13.99 12.27 18.42
CA GLU A 422 -14.99 12.54 19.43
C GLU A 422 -14.38 12.53 20.84
N ALA A 423 -13.53 11.56 21.17
CA ALA A 423 -12.85 11.50 22.47
C ALA A 423 -11.94 12.72 22.73
N ILE A 424 -11.22 13.21 21.71
CA ILE A 424 -10.38 14.41 21.81
C ILE A 424 -11.24 15.66 22.00
N GLU A 425 -12.29 15.81 21.20
CA GLU A 425 -13.23 16.93 21.30
C GLU A 425 -14.00 16.94 22.62
N GLN A 426 -14.28 15.76 23.17
CA GLN A 426 -14.99 15.62 24.44
C GLN A 426 -14.16 15.99 25.67
N ARG A 427 -12.83 16.12 25.55
CA ARG A 427 -11.96 16.64 26.62
C ARG A 427 -12.35 18.06 27.02
N THR A 428 -12.95 18.83 26.11
CA THR A 428 -13.53 20.13 26.44
C THR A 428 -14.92 19.93 27.09
N PRO A 429 -15.12 20.38 28.34
CA PRO A 429 -16.40 20.25 29.03
C PRO A 429 -17.54 20.91 28.24
N LYS A 430 -18.75 20.34 28.29
CA LYS A 430 -19.93 20.86 27.58
C LYS A 430 -20.20 22.35 27.84
N LYS A 431 -19.96 22.82 29.06
CA LYS A 431 -20.14 24.23 29.48
C LYS A 431 -19.18 25.20 28.78
N ASP A 432 -18.02 24.71 28.33
CA ASP A 432 -16.97 25.50 27.68
C ASP A 432 -17.02 25.37 26.14
N ARG A 433 -18.03 24.67 25.61
CA ARG A 433 -18.27 24.53 24.17
C ARG A 433 -19.13 25.69 23.69
N SER A 434 -18.50 26.63 23.01
CA SER A 434 -19.15 27.72 22.29
C SER A 434 -19.43 27.31 20.83
N ALA A 435 -20.50 27.86 20.24
CA ALA A 435 -20.81 27.66 18.82
C ALA A 435 -19.80 28.38 17.90
N LYS A 436 -19.18 29.46 18.40
CA LYS A 436 -18.14 30.22 17.72
C LYS A 436 -16.81 30.14 18.45
N ASP A 437 -15.71 30.18 17.70
CA ASP A 437 -14.36 30.27 18.28
C ASP A 437 -14.02 31.70 18.75
N GLU A 438 -12.82 31.88 19.32
CA GLU A 438 -12.31 33.18 19.80
C GLU A 438 -12.18 34.24 18.69
N LEU A 439 -12.27 33.81 17.41
CA LEU A 439 -12.16 34.65 16.22
C LEU A 439 -13.53 34.89 15.55
N GLY A 440 -14.62 34.37 16.14
CA GLY A 440 -15.98 34.57 15.66
C GLY A 440 -16.44 33.63 14.54
N PHE A 441 -15.63 32.62 14.18
CA PHE A 441 -15.98 31.60 13.18
C PHE A 441 -16.79 30.47 13.78
N VAL A 442 -17.54 29.75 12.93
CA VAL A 442 -18.22 28.51 13.33
C VAL A 442 -17.16 27.50 13.78
N LYS A 443 -17.29 27.03 15.02
CA LYS A 443 -16.26 26.23 15.69
C LYS A 443 -16.21 24.82 15.09
N LYS A 444 -15.15 24.51 14.31
CA LYS A 444 -14.92 23.17 13.73
C LYS A 444 -14.18 22.21 14.65
N THR A 445 -13.51 22.73 15.67
CA THR A 445 -12.78 21.96 16.69
C THR A 445 -12.72 22.74 18.00
N ASN A 446 -12.66 22.03 19.13
CA ASN A 446 -12.42 22.60 20.45
C ASN A 446 -10.93 22.79 20.77
N LEU A 447 -10.04 22.31 19.91
CA LEU A 447 -8.61 22.53 20.02
C LEU A 447 -8.28 24.02 19.84
N LYS A 448 -7.62 24.61 20.83
CA LYS A 448 -7.28 26.05 20.85
C LYS A 448 -6.06 26.35 19.98
N TYR A 449 -5.01 25.56 20.16
CA TYR A 449 -3.72 25.74 19.51
C TYR A 449 -3.67 24.91 18.23
N LEU A 450 -3.64 25.61 17.10
CA LEU A 450 -3.60 25.05 15.75
C LEU A 450 -2.42 25.68 15.02
N LEU A 451 -1.66 24.88 14.27
CA LEU A 451 -0.61 25.38 13.38
C LEU A 451 -1.23 26.17 12.21
N THR A 452 -0.49 27.12 11.65
CA THR A 452 -0.84 27.67 10.34
C THR A 452 -0.63 26.62 9.25
N LEU A 453 -1.31 26.78 8.10
CA LEU A 453 -1.15 25.87 6.97
C LEU A 453 0.32 25.75 6.53
N ASP A 454 1.06 26.86 6.50
CA ASP A 454 2.48 26.85 6.12
C ASP A 454 3.36 26.16 7.17
N GLN A 455 3.10 26.37 8.46
CA GLN A 455 3.81 25.64 9.53
C GLN A 455 3.54 24.12 9.44
N ALA A 456 2.30 23.74 9.13
CA ALA A 456 1.96 22.34 8.92
C ALA A 456 2.68 21.76 7.70
N ARG A 457 2.79 22.52 6.60
CA ARG A 457 3.56 22.13 5.40
C ARG A 457 5.03 21.90 5.71
N VAL A 458 5.70 22.83 6.38
CA VAL A 458 7.12 22.72 6.76
C VAL A 458 7.34 21.50 7.66
N LYS A 459 6.50 21.31 8.67
CA LYS A 459 6.61 20.15 9.58
C LYS A 459 6.38 18.83 8.84
N PHE A 460 5.43 18.81 7.93
CA PHE A 460 5.13 17.63 7.13
C PHE A 460 6.27 17.29 6.18
N GLU A 461 6.91 18.28 5.55
CA GLU A 461 8.11 18.09 4.73
C GLU A 461 9.24 17.44 5.54
N ALA A 462 9.49 17.92 6.76
CA ALA A 462 10.51 17.33 7.64
C ALA A 462 10.22 15.85 7.96
N GLU A 463 8.95 15.49 8.21
CA GLU A 463 8.57 14.09 8.43
C GLU A 463 8.71 13.24 7.15
N VAL A 464 8.50 13.80 5.95
CA VAL A 464 8.72 13.10 4.67
C VAL A 464 10.21 12.80 4.47
N LEU A 465 11.08 13.78 4.72
CA LEU A 465 12.54 13.60 4.62
C LEU A 465 13.03 12.57 5.64
N LYS A 466 12.52 12.65 6.87
CA LYS A 466 12.79 11.65 7.92
C LYS A 466 12.35 10.26 7.48
N TRP A 467 11.18 10.11 6.87
CA TRP A 467 10.70 8.82 6.37
C TRP A 467 11.67 8.17 5.38
N ASP A 468 12.20 8.97 4.44
CA ASP A 468 13.14 8.53 3.41
C ASP A 468 14.41 7.91 4.02
N ILE A 469 14.99 8.53 5.04
CA ILE A 469 16.26 8.09 5.65
C ILE A 469 16.09 7.14 6.85
N MET A 470 14.90 7.05 7.43
CA MET A 470 14.68 6.31 8.68
C MET A 470 14.79 4.80 8.47
N SER A 471 15.84 4.20 9.02
CA SER A 471 16.04 2.75 9.13
C SER A 471 15.64 2.19 10.50
N VAL A 472 15.62 3.02 11.54
CA VAL A 472 15.28 2.63 12.91
C VAL A 472 13.87 2.07 12.99
N GLY A 473 13.73 0.88 13.60
CA GLY A 473 12.45 0.20 13.75
C GLY A 473 11.92 -0.48 12.48
N ARG A 474 12.63 -0.40 11.35
CA ARG A 474 12.30 -1.16 10.13
C ARG A 474 12.96 -2.54 10.15
N LYS A 475 12.24 -3.54 9.64
CA LYS A 475 12.81 -4.88 9.37
C LYS A 475 13.67 -4.92 8.10
N LYS A 476 13.46 -3.97 7.19
CA LYS A 476 14.18 -3.80 5.91
C LYS A 476 15.01 -2.50 5.98
N SER A 477 15.88 -2.30 5.00
CA SER A 477 16.64 -1.04 4.84
C SER A 477 15.73 0.18 4.69
N SER A 478 16.27 1.39 4.86
CA SER A 478 15.49 2.61 4.64
C SER A 478 15.07 2.76 3.17
N PRO A 479 14.02 3.55 2.87
CA PRO A 479 13.68 3.87 1.49
C PRO A 479 14.85 4.46 0.70
N MET A 480 15.65 5.31 1.33
CA MET A 480 16.85 5.89 0.72
C MET A 480 17.90 4.83 0.39
N ASP A 481 18.18 3.90 1.32
CA ASP A 481 19.13 2.81 1.06
C ASP A 481 18.70 1.94 -0.11
N ARG A 482 17.40 1.63 -0.18
CA ARG A 482 16.82 0.82 -1.25
C ARG A 482 16.79 1.57 -2.59
N TRP A 483 16.59 2.88 -2.56
CA TRP A 483 16.71 3.72 -3.75
C TRP A 483 18.15 3.74 -4.28
N ASN A 484 19.12 3.89 -3.38
CA ASN A 484 20.54 3.94 -3.71
C ASN A 484 21.11 2.59 -4.17
N SER A 485 20.46 1.47 -3.84
CA SER A 485 20.89 0.14 -4.28
C SER A 485 20.59 -0.15 -5.75
N ASP A 486 19.66 0.60 -6.37
CA ASP A 486 19.38 0.51 -7.80
C ASP A 486 20.14 1.59 -8.57
N THR A 487 20.82 1.17 -9.64
CA THR A 487 21.65 2.04 -10.49
C THR A 487 20.95 2.43 -11.80
N THR A 488 19.67 2.10 -11.97
CA THR A 488 18.89 2.46 -13.17
C THR A 488 18.93 3.99 -13.39
N PRO A 489 19.43 4.51 -14.52
CA PRO A 489 19.57 5.95 -14.73
C PRO A 489 18.27 6.73 -14.55
N LEU A 490 18.33 7.85 -13.82
CA LEU A 490 17.16 8.72 -13.62
C LEU A 490 16.86 9.49 -14.90
N ARG A 491 15.64 9.34 -15.42
CA ARG A 491 15.14 10.16 -16.53
C ARG A 491 14.57 11.46 -15.96
N GLY A 492 14.98 12.61 -16.48
CA GLY A 492 14.46 13.91 -16.07
C GLY A 492 13.39 14.43 -17.03
N VAL A 493 12.43 15.19 -16.51
CA VAL A 493 11.49 15.97 -17.31
C VAL A 493 11.88 17.44 -17.18
N ARG A 494 11.95 18.15 -18.32
CA ARG A 494 12.27 19.58 -18.30
C ARG A 494 11.05 20.38 -17.87
N LYS A 495 11.26 21.51 -17.16
CA LYS A 495 10.14 22.34 -16.68
C LYS A 495 9.26 22.79 -17.84
N GLU A 496 9.89 23.14 -18.94
CA GLU A 496 9.21 23.64 -20.13
C GLU A 496 8.33 22.57 -20.80
N GLU A 497 8.84 21.34 -20.88
CA GLU A 497 8.10 20.16 -21.38
C GLU A 497 6.93 19.82 -20.46
N PHE A 498 7.13 19.88 -19.15
CA PHE A 498 6.06 19.71 -18.18
C PHE A 498 4.96 20.77 -18.36
N MET A 499 5.35 22.04 -18.46
CA MET A 499 4.40 23.15 -18.58
C MET A 499 3.59 23.09 -19.89
N LEU A 500 4.14 22.54 -20.98
CA LEU A 500 3.42 22.33 -22.24
C LEU A 500 2.14 21.50 -22.05
N HIS A 501 2.18 20.52 -21.15
CA HIS A 501 1.07 19.60 -20.94
C HIS A 501 0.28 19.88 -19.65
N ALA A 502 0.80 20.73 -18.75
CA ALA A 502 0.24 20.96 -17.43
C ALA A 502 -0.97 21.90 -17.39
N GLY A 503 -1.01 22.96 -18.21
CA GLY A 503 -2.03 24.02 -18.10
C GLY A 503 -3.26 23.87 -19.00
N GLY A 504 -3.35 22.79 -19.78
CA GLY A 504 -4.36 22.65 -20.84
C GLY A 504 -4.09 23.62 -22.00
N LEU A 505 -4.43 23.22 -23.22
CA LEU A 505 -4.22 24.04 -24.41
C LEU A 505 -5.56 24.62 -24.87
N GLU A 506 -5.75 25.92 -24.65
CA GLU A 506 -6.94 26.61 -25.12
C GLU A 506 -6.66 27.43 -26.39
N PRO A 507 -7.45 27.26 -27.46
CA PRO A 507 -7.32 28.10 -28.64
C PRO A 507 -7.72 29.54 -28.33
N ARG A 508 -6.84 30.47 -28.68
CA ARG A 508 -7.05 31.92 -28.61
C ARG A 508 -6.54 32.57 -29.89
N THR A 509 -7.02 33.80 -30.14
CA THR A 509 -6.59 34.59 -31.30
C THR A 509 -5.77 35.78 -30.81
N VAL A 510 -4.62 36.03 -31.44
CA VAL A 510 -3.78 37.18 -31.13
C VAL A 510 -4.49 38.46 -31.55
N GLY A 511 -4.85 39.31 -30.59
CA GLY A 511 -5.41 40.63 -30.81
C GLY A 511 -4.34 41.71 -30.99
N LYS A 512 -4.77 42.93 -31.36
CA LYS A 512 -3.86 44.09 -31.47
C LYS A 512 -3.13 44.41 -30.17
N LYS A 513 -3.78 44.10 -29.04
CA LYS A 513 -3.22 44.30 -27.70
C LYS A 513 -2.64 43.01 -27.11
N GLY A 514 -2.38 41.98 -27.90
CA GLY A 514 -1.91 40.69 -27.41
C GLY A 514 -3.06 39.70 -27.24
N ILE A 515 -2.92 38.75 -26.33
CA ILE A 515 -3.87 37.65 -26.14
C ILE A 515 -4.76 37.96 -24.95
N SER A 516 -6.09 37.88 -25.15
CA SER A 516 -7.04 37.97 -24.04
C SER A 516 -7.29 36.58 -23.45
N TYR A 517 -7.03 36.44 -22.15
CA TYR A 517 -7.22 35.21 -21.40
C TYR A 517 -7.65 35.54 -19.97
N ASP A 518 -8.70 34.88 -19.48
CA ASP A 518 -9.33 35.12 -18.15
C ASP A 518 -9.50 36.61 -17.76
N ALA A 519 -10.10 37.39 -18.69
CA ALA A 519 -10.33 38.83 -18.55
C ALA A 519 -9.07 39.72 -18.40
N ARG A 520 -7.87 39.19 -18.68
CA ARG A 520 -6.60 39.93 -18.72
C ARG A 520 -6.03 39.98 -20.14
N GLU A 521 -5.11 40.91 -20.39
CA GLU A 521 -4.40 41.04 -21.66
C GLU A 521 -2.91 40.69 -21.49
N PHE A 522 -2.48 39.63 -22.16
CA PHE A 522 -1.10 39.15 -22.12
C PHE A 522 -0.34 39.56 -23.39
N GLY A 523 0.83 40.18 -23.21
CA GLY A 523 1.69 40.65 -24.28
C GLY A 523 3.07 39.99 -24.27
N SER A 524 3.64 39.82 -25.47
CA SER A 524 5.05 39.51 -25.68
C SER A 524 5.49 40.09 -27.02
N ALA A 525 6.77 40.49 -27.12
CA ALA A 525 7.38 40.93 -28.38
C ALA A 525 7.45 39.80 -29.42
N PHE A 526 7.32 38.55 -28.96
CA PHE A 526 7.43 37.33 -29.76
C PHE A 526 6.08 36.77 -30.20
N LEU A 527 4.96 37.48 -29.92
CA LEU A 527 3.66 37.05 -30.39
C LEU A 527 3.60 37.03 -31.94
N PRO A 528 2.92 36.03 -32.53
CA PRO A 528 2.73 35.98 -33.97
C PRO A 528 1.79 37.10 -34.45
N ALA A 529 1.62 37.23 -35.77
CA ALA A 529 0.84 38.31 -36.35
C ALA A 529 -0.59 38.39 -35.79
N VAL A 530 -1.14 39.60 -35.72
CA VAL A 530 -2.52 39.82 -35.27
C VAL A 530 -3.49 39.00 -36.12
N LYS A 531 -4.50 38.40 -35.49
CA LYS A 531 -5.46 37.42 -36.01
C LYS A 531 -4.92 36.00 -36.21
N THR A 532 -3.68 35.71 -35.84
CA THR A 532 -3.18 34.33 -35.81
C THR A 532 -3.83 33.56 -34.67
N GLN A 533 -4.28 32.34 -34.94
CA GLN A 533 -4.73 31.42 -33.90
C GLN A 533 -3.52 30.76 -33.24
N VAL A 534 -3.56 30.69 -31.92
CA VAL A 534 -2.51 30.15 -31.07
C VAL A 534 -3.16 29.32 -29.96
N LEU A 535 -2.43 28.35 -29.42
CA LEU A 535 -2.81 27.64 -28.22
C LEU A 535 -2.17 28.32 -27.01
N VAL A 536 -2.94 28.46 -25.94
CA VAL A 536 -2.51 29.12 -24.70
C VAL A 536 -2.60 28.14 -23.55
N SER A 537 -1.54 28.08 -22.75
CA SER A 537 -1.50 27.34 -21.48
C SER A 537 -1.22 28.30 -20.35
N GLU A 538 -1.97 28.17 -19.26
CA GLU A 538 -1.74 28.96 -18.04
C GLU A 538 -0.41 28.56 -17.38
N ASN A 539 0.29 29.54 -16.80
CA ASN A 539 1.40 29.26 -15.91
C ASN A 539 0.91 29.05 -14.48
N ILE A 540 0.92 27.78 -14.05
CA ILE A 540 0.43 27.31 -12.74
C ILE A 540 1.18 27.94 -11.54
N ASP A 541 2.43 28.37 -11.76
CA ASP A 541 3.26 29.01 -10.75
C ASP A 541 3.10 30.54 -10.73
N ASP A 542 2.70 31.14 -11.85
CA ASP A 542 2.64 32.60 -12.02
C ASP A 542 1.47 33.03 -12.92
N VAL A 543 0.36 33.40 -12.27
CA VAL A 543 -0.86 33.90 -12.92
C VAL A 543 -0.68 35.20 -13.72
N SER A 544 0.48 35.86 -13.61
CA SER A 544 0.83 37.02 -14.45
C SER A 544 1.41 36.62 -15.81
N SER A 545 1.53 35.32 -16.09
CA SER A 545 2.10 34.82 -17.34
C SER A 545 1.30 33.68 -17.94
N ILE A 546 1.35 33.58 -19.26
CA ILE A 546 0.83 32.47 -20.05
C ILE A 546 1.89 31.99 -21.03
N PHE A 547 1.84 30.71 -21.38
CA PHE A 547 2.67 30.14 -22.44
C PHE A 547 1.86 30.06 -23.74
N VAL A 548 2.47 30.48 -24.84
CA VAL A 548 1.84 30.58 -26.16
C VAL A 548 2.51 29.60 -27.12
N PHE A 549 1.70 28.85 -27.85
CA PHE A 549 2.09 27.81 -28.79
C PHE A 549 1.38 28.00 -30.13
N ASP A 550 1.94 27.43 -31.20
CA ASP A 550 1.23 27.30 -32.48
C ASP A 550 0.15 26.19 -32.42
N LEU A 551 -0.56 25.97 -33.53
CA LEU A 551 -1.62 24.96 -33.60
C LEU A 551 -1.05 23.53 -33.66
N GLU A 552 0.21 23.39 -34.06
CA GLU A 552 0.97 22.14 -34.10
C GLU A 552 1.60 21.77 -32.74
N GLY A 553 1.46 22.64 -31.73
CA GLY A 553 1.93 22.45 -30.36
C GLY A 553 3.38 22.88 -30.11
N ASN A 554 4.03 23.60 -31.02
CA ASN A 554 5.37 24.14 -30.82
C ASN A 554 5.31 25.46 -30.04
N PHE A 555 6.24 25.63 -29.11
CA PHE A 555 6.32 26.82 -28.27
C PHE A 555 6.76 28.06 -29.04
N ILE A 556 6.00 29.13 -28.90
CA ILE A 556 6.28 30.44 -29.49
C ILE A 556 6.93 31.35 -28.45
N CYS A 557 6.27 31.60 -27.32
CA CYS A 557 6.78 32.51 -26.29
C CYS A 557 6.00 32.44 -24.98
N GLU A 558 6.62 32.91 -23.89
CA GLU A 558 5.92 33.30 -22.66
C GLU A 558 5.38 34.73 -22.83
N ALA A 559 4.09 34.96 -22.60
CA ALA A 559 3.46 36.28 -22.61
C ALA A 559 3.06 36.68 -21.19
N LYS A 560 3.32 37.93 -20.84
CA LYS A 560 3.06 38.47 -19.50
C LYS A 560 1.91 39.47 -19.53
N ASP A 561 1.21 39.57 -18.41
CA ASP A 561 0.15 40.55 -18.22
C ASP A 561 0.71 41.95 -18.47
N LYS A 562 0.02 42.71 -19.33
CA LYS A 562 0.39 44.08 -19.68
C LYS A 562 0.34 45.05 -18.51
N GLU A 563 -0.48 44.79 -17.49
CA GLU A 563 -0.56 45.66 -16.30
C GLU A 563 0.60 45.44 -15.32
N ILE A 564 1.39 44.36 -15.48
CA ILE A 564 2.46 43.98 -14.54
C ILE A 564 3.88 44.29 -15.08
N CYS A 565 4.04 45.09 -16.14
CA CYS A 565 5.38 45.48 -16.62
C CYS A 565 5.45 46.94 -17.12
N PRO A 566 6.26 47.86 -16.57
CA PRO A 566 6.86 47.98 -15.24
C PRO A 566 6.09 48.98 -14.34
N MET A 567 5.76 48.58 -13.12
CA MET A 567 5.17 49.47 -12.12
C MET A 567 6.24 50.40 -11.54
N SER A 568 6.02 51.73 -11.54
CA SER A 568 6.98 52.71 -11.03
C SER A 568 7.23 52.54 -9.53
N ALA A 569 8.44 52.92 -9.07
CA ALA A 569 8.88 52.84 -7.68
C ALA A 569 7.94 53.50 -6.65
N GLU A 570 6.97 54.31 -7.10
CA GLU A 570 6.00 55.00 -6.26
C GLU A 570 4.84 54.10 -5.82
N THR A 571 4.45 53.09 -6.62
CA THR A 571 3.46 52.08 -6.20
C THR A 571 4.04 51.06 -5.21
N TYR A 572 5.36 50.87 -5.22
CA TYR A 572 6.08 50.08 -4.21
C TYR A 572 5.99 50.69 -2.79
N LYS A 573 5.76 52.02 -2.67
CA LYS A 573 5.51 52.69 -1.38
C LYS A 573 4.08 52.49 -0.87
N ALA A 574 3.11 52.27 -1.75
CA ALA A 574 1.72 51.97 -1.36
C ALA A 574 1.60 50.55 -0.79
N VAL A 575 2.34 49.58 -1.34
CA VAL A 575 2.42 48.20 -0.82
C VAL A 575 3.05 48.17 0.59
N LYS A 576 4.03 49.04 0.88
CA LYS A 576 4.60 49.19 2.24
C LYS A 576 3.62 49.75 3.27
N LYS A 577 2.53 50.41 2.84
CA LYS A 577 1.50 50.97 3.74
C LYS A 577 0.51 49.88 4.17
N VAL A 578 0.13 48.99 3.24
CA VAL A 578 -0.66 47.78 3.54
C VAL A 578 0.14 46.82 4.44
N PHE A 579 1.44 46.66 4.17
CA PHE A 579 2.37 45.87 5.01
C PHE A 579 2.49 46.40 6.46
N LYS A 580 2.19 47.69 6.70
CA LYS A 580 2.28 48.34 8.02
C LYS A 580 1.04 48.07 8.88
N ASP A 581 -0.12 47.90 8.25
CA ASP A 581 -1.36 47.53 8.91
C ASP A 581 -1.37 46.02 9.22
N ASP A 582 -0.78 45.19 8.35
CA ASP A 582 -0.46 43.78 8.64
C ASP A 582 0.52 43.63 9.80
N MET A 583 1.55 44.47 9.89
CA MET A 583 2.49 44.47 11.03
C MET A 583 1.83 44.81 12.37
N LYS A 584 0.73 45.57 12.36
CA LYS A 584 -0.03 45.92 13.58
C LYS A 584 -0.94 44.77 14.02
N ALA A 585 -1.51 44.03 13.07
CA ALA A 585 -2.22 42.77 13.30
C ALA A 585 -1.25 41.66 13.76
N ILE A 586 -0.07 41.58 13.14
CA ILE A 586 1.02 40.68 13.49
C ILE A 586 1.57 41.03 14.88
N ARG A 587 1.66 42.29 15.32
CA ARG A 587 2.04 42.64 16.71
C ARG A 587 1.05 42.16 17.77
N ALA A 588 -0.25 42.11 17.45
CA ALA A 588 -1.27 41.54 18.34
C ALA A 588 -1.22 40.00 18.37
N VAL A 589 -0.76 39.38 17.27
CA VAL A 589 -0.44 37.93 17.20
C VAL A 589 0.90 37.62 17.88
N ILE A 590 1.91 38.50 17.80
CA ILE A 590 3.21 38.39 18.46
C ILE A 590 3.04 38.45 20.00
N LYS A 591 2.17 39.33 20.52
CA LYS A 591 1.80 39.33 21.96
C LYS A 591 1.03 38.09 22.41
N ARG A 592 0.38 37.37 21.49
CA ARG A 592 -0.18 36.02 21.73
C ARG A 592 0.85 34.91 21.53
N ALA A 593 1.92 35.18 20.76
CA ALA A 593 3.06 34.29 20.51
C ALA A 593 4.14 34.35 21.62
N GLU A 594 4.14 35.36 22.48
CA GLU A 594 5.00 35.41 23.67
C GLU A 594 4.69 34.26 24.66
N PHE A 595 3.51 33.65 24.61
CA PHE A 595 3.16 32.47 25.42
C PHE A 595 3.41 31.12 24.70
N SER A 596 3.94 31.16 23.47
CA SER A 596 4.25 30.01 22.61
C SER A 596 5.70 29.51 22.76
N GLU A 597 6.51 30.11 23.62
CA GLU A 597 7.94 29.79 23.73
C GLU A 597 8.20 28.33 24.16
N PHE A 598 7.29 27.70 24.90
CA PHE A 598 7.45 26.31 25.31
C PHE A 598 7.12 25.29 24.19
N THR A 599 6.49 25.73 23.08
CA THR A 599 6.06 24.84 21.97
C THR A 599 6.85 25.07 20.67
N ARG A 600 7.88 25.92 20.69
CA ARG A 600 8.87 25.99 19.60
C ARG A 600 9.77 24.74 19.63
N LEU A 601 9.23 23.63 19.16
CA LEU A 601 10.00 22.79 18.24
C LEU A 601 10.39 23.70 17.09
N ASN A 602 11.67 23.80 16.81
CA ASN A 602 12.22 24.71 15.83
C ASN A 602 11.95 24.10 14.44
N VAL A 603 10.70 24.10 13.96
CA VAL A 603 10.26 23.33 12.77
C VAL A 603 11.10 23.64 11.54
N ASN A 604 11.55 24.89 11.38
CA ASN A 604 12.46 25.28 10.30
C ASN A 604 13.86 24.68 10.49
N TYR A 605 14.38 24.69 11.71
CA TYR A 605 15.64 24.02 12.04
C TYR A 605 15.55 22.50 11.91
N ASP A 606 14.45 21.88 12.34
CA ASP A 606 14.19 20.46 12.15
C ASP A 606 14.17 20.13 10.66
N LEU A 607 13.53 20.97 9.84
CA LEU A 607 13.56 20.84 8.39
C LEU A 607 14.98 21.01 7.82
N GLU A 608 15.73 22.02 8.25
CA GLU A 608 17.12 22.26 7.82
C GLU A 608 18.03 21.06 8.14
N VAL A 609 17.94 20.55 9.37
CA VAL A 609 18.68 19.35 9.82
C VAL A 609 18.28 18.13 8.99
N MET A 610 16.98 17.92 8.76
CA MET A 610 16.50 16.79 7.95
C MET A 610 16.89 16.92 6.48
N LEU A 611 16.90 18.14 5.92
CA LEU A 611 17.35 18.41 4.55
C LEU A 611 18.83 18.08 4.39
N GLU A 612 19.67 18.46 5.37
CA GLU A 612 21.09 18.17 5.32
C GLU A 612 21.35 16.66 5.42
N ALA A 613 20.74 15.99 6.39
CA ALA A 613 20.84 14.54 6.54
C ALA A 613 20.31 13.79 5.31
N HIS A 614 19.24 14.28 4.68
CA HIS A 614 18.68 13.70 3.46
C HIS A 614 19.63 13.84 2.27
N LYS A 615 20.27 15.02 2.11
CA LYS A 615 21.29 15.24 1.07
C LYS A 615 22.52 14.36 1.27
N GLU A 616 22.99 14.21 2.49
CA GLU A 616 24.14 13.33 2.81
C GLU A 616 23.83 11.86 2.53
N ALA A 617 22.61 11.41 2.80
CA ALA A 617 22.17 10.04 2.56
C ALA A 617 21.89 9.74 1.07
N LEU A 618 21.52 10.76 0.29
CA LEU A 618 21.20 10.61 -1.12
C LEU A 618 22.48 10.51 -1.97
N LYS A 619 22.60 9.43 -2.75
CA LYS A 619 23.72 9.31 -3.68
C LYS A 619 23.59 10.35 -4.82
N PRO A 620 24.61 11.19 -5.06
CA PRO A 620 24.56 12.20 -6.11
C PRO A 620 24.55 11.55 -7.49
N GLU A 621 23.48 11.76 -8.25
CA GLU A 621 23.29 11.21 -9.59
C GLU A 621 22.63 12.25 -10.50
N ASN A 622 23.07 12.31 -11.76
CA ASN A 622 22.56 13.26 -12.74
C ASN A 622 21.37 12.67 -13.50
N PHE A 623 20.36 13.50 -13.74
CA PHE A 623 19.25 13.18 -14.61
C PHE A 623 19.71 13.11 -16.07
N LYS A 624 19.30 12.06 -16.76
CA LYS A 624 19.38 11.95 -18.22
C LYS A 624 18.13 12.57 -18.80
N TYR A 625 18.31 13.51 -19.71
CA TYR A 625 17.23 14.13 -20.46
C TYR A 625 17.24 13.58 -21.87
N GLU A 626 16.10 13.09 -22.34
CA GLU A 626 15.90 12.80 -23.75
C GLU A 626 15.53 14.11 -24.44
N ASP A 627 16.36 14.56 -25.38
CA ASP A 627 16.08 15.76 -26.16
C ASP A 627 15.44 15.32 -27.47
N ASP A 628 14.14 15.56 -27.61
CA ASP A 628 13.40 15.44 -28.88
C ASP A 628 13.59 16.75 -29.68
N ASP A 629 13.48 16.70 -31.02
CA ASP A 629 13.76 17.84 -31.91
C ASP A 629 12.94 19.08 -31.50
N LYS A 630 11.69 18.86 -31.07
CA LYS A 630 10.78 19.90 -30.56
C LYS A 630 11.32 20.61 -29.31
N ILE A 631 11.94 19.87 -28.39
CA ILE A 631 12.52 20.38 -27.13
C ILE A 631 13.75 21.25 -27.41
N GLU A 632 14.54 20.91 -28.43
CA GLU A 632 15.72 21.71 -28.81
C GLU A 632 15.33 23.06 -29.42
N THR A 633 14.29 23.09 -30.27
CA THR A 633 13.69 24.34 -30.76
C THR A 633 13.16 25.19 -29.62
N LEU A 634 12.46 24.58 -28.66
CA LEU A 634 11.88 25.28 -27.52
C LEU A 634 12.96 25.94 -26.65
N LYS A 635 14.08 25.26 -26.38
CA LYS A 635 15.26 25.84 -25.71
C LYS A 635 15.81 27.05 -26.46
N LYS A 636 15.99 26.95 -27.78
CA LYS A 636 16.52 28.04 -28.61
C LYS A 636 15.59 29.26 -28.55
N THR A 637 14.27 29.05 -28.59
CA THR A 637 13.27 30.11 -28.51
C THR A 637 13.27 30.80 -27.14
N ILE A 638 13.28 30.04 -26.04
CA ILE A 638 13.33 30.62 -24.67
C ILE A 638 14.64 31.36 -24.43
N LYS A 639 15.78 30.82 -24.90
CA LYS A 639 17.07 31.49 -24.76
C LYS A 639 17.08 32.83 -25.51
N LYS A 640 16.60 32.85 -26.76
CA LYS A 640 16.41 34.09 -27.54
C LYS A 640 15.47 35.05 -26.84
N GLN A 641 14.36 34.56 -26.30
CA GLN A 641 13.41 35.40 -25.57
C GLN A 641 14.03 36.02 -24.31
N LYS A 642 14.81 35.26 -23.54
CA LYS A 642 15.54 35.77 -22.36
C LYS A 642 16.61 36.80 -22.75
N GLU A 643 17.38 36.55 -23.81
CA GLU A 643 18.37 37.49 -24.33
C GLU A 643 17.72 38.81 -24.77
N VAL A 644 16.62 38.74 -25.54
CA VAL A 644 15.89 39.93 -26.00
C VAL A 644 15.17 40.63 -24.85
N ASN A 645 14.55 39.91 -23.92
CA ASN A 645 13.94 40.52 -22.74
C ASN A 645 15.00 41.21 -21.87
N ASN A 646 16.20 40.65 -21.74
CA ASN A 646 17.32 41.31 -21.05
C ASN A 646 17.76 42.59 -21.79
N ILE A 647 17.75 42.59 -23.12
CA ILE A 647 18.06 43.79 -23.93
C ILE A 647 16.94 44.84 -23.80
N ILE A 648 15.66 44.42 -23.81
CA ILE A 648 14.50 45.32 -23.66
C ILE A 648 14.42 45.90 -22.25
N ASN A 649 14.75 45.11 -21.23
CA ASN A 649 14.73 45.52 -19.82
C ASN A 649 16.03 46.19 -19.36
N ALA A 650 17.11 46.11 -20.14
CA ALA A 650 18.27 46.96 -19.91
C ALA A 650 17.82 48.40 -20.16
N GLU A 651 17.88 49.23 -19.11
CA GLU A 651 17.64 50.66 -19.23
C GLU A 651 18.50 51.19 -20.38
N PHE A 652 17.85 51.76 -21.39
CA PHE A 652 18.54 52.45 -22.46
C PHE A 652 19.22 53.64 -21.81
N ASP A 653 20.52 53.53 -21.61
CA ASP A 653 21.36 54.54 -21.00
C ASP A 653 21.40 55.78 -21.90
N TYR A 654 20.49 56.72 -21.64
CA TYR A 654 20.41 57.99 -22.35
C TYR A 654 21.67 58.84 -22.13
N ASP A 655 22.46 58.58 -21.08
CA ASP A 655 23.70 59.31 -20.82
C ASP A 655 24.83 58.90 -21.78
N LYS A 656 24.84 57.64 -22.26
CA LYS A 656 25.72 57.21 -23.37
C LYS A 656 25.37 57.82 -24.72
N LEU A 657 24.10 58.23 -24.92
CA LEU A 657 23.71 58.97 -26.11
C LEU A 657 24.14 60.45 -26.01
N ASN A 658 24.16 61.00 -24.79
CA ASN A 658 24.70 62.32 -24.50
C ASN A 658 26.22 62.40 -24.71
N GLU A 659 26.98 61.32 -24.45
CA GLU A 659 28.42 61.24 -24.81
C GLU A 659 28.64 61.35 -26.32
N PHE A 660 27.79 60.73 -27.16
CA PHE A 660 27.88 60.86 -28.63
C PHE A 660 27.44 62.23 -29.17
N THR A 661 26.55 62.95 -28.48
CA THR A 661 26.18 64.33 -28.87
C THR A 661 27.13 65.40 -28.31
N THR A 662 27.84 65.13 -27.22
CA THR A 662 28.84 66.05 -26.64
C THR A 662 30.18 65.98 -27.39
N GLU A 663 30.52 64.85 -28.02
CA GLU A 663 31.65 64.79 -28.97
C GLU A 663 31.39 65.56 -30.29
N ARG A 664 30.15 65.90 -30.62
CA ARG A 664 29.83 66.75 -31.79
C ARG A 664 29.77 68.25 -31.50
N THR A 665 29.83 68.68 -30.24
CA THR A 665 29.81 70.11 -29.87
C THR A 665 31.17 70.70 -29.55
N THR A 666 32.27 69.95 -29.72
CA THR A 666 33.65 70.47 -29.71
C THR A 666 34.22 70.70 -31.11
N LYS A 667 33.39 70.99 -32.11
CA LYS A 667 33.88 71.73 -33.29
C LYS A 667 34.02 73.20 -32.90
N LYS A 668 35.25 73.73 -32.98
CA LYS A 668 35.57 75.16 -32.97
C LYS A 668 34.44 75.93 -33.63
N LYS A 669 33.87 76.93 -32.93
CA LYS A 669 33.09 77.98 -33.60
C LYS A 669 33.98 78.57 -34.70
N PHE A 670 33.62 78.29 -35.94
CA PHE A 670 34.23 78.90 -37.11
C PHE A 670 33.96 80.40 -37.01
N SER A 671 35.01 81.21 -36.87
CA SER A 671 34.91 82.66 -36.93
C SER A 671 34.64 83.08 -38.38
N VAL A 672 33.99 84.23 -38.59
CA VAL A 672 33.90 84.85 -39.92
C VAL A 672 35.29 85.20 -40.45
N ASP A 673 36.23 85.49 -39.55
CA ASP A 673 37.62 85.78 -39.91
C ASP A 673 38.35 84.52 -40.44
N ASP A 674 38.05 83.33 -39.88
CA ASP A 674 38.61 82.05 -40.36
C ASP A 674 38.12 81.73 -41.79
N ALA A 675 36.91 82.19 -42.16
CA ALA A 675 36.36 82.00 -43.50
C ALA A 675 36.96 82.96 -44.54
N ILE A 676 37.44 84.14 -44.12
CA ILE A 676 38.10 85.12 -44.99
C ILE A 676 39.53 84.67 -45.32
N GLU A 677 40.26 84.15 -44.32
CA GLU A 677 41.64 83.67 -44.49
C GLU A 677 41.73 82.44 -45.43
N ILE A 678 40.72 81.56 -45.39
CA ILE A 678 40.62 80.39 -46.27
C ILE A 678 40.20 80.78 -47.70
N ALA A 679 39.50 81.91 -47.88
CA ALA A 679 39.08 82.40 -49.19
C ALA A 679 40.15 83.27 -49.88
N SER A 680 41.12 83.83 -49.14
CA SER A 680 42.16 84.70 -49.70
C SER A 680 43.38 83.97 -50.27
N GLY A 681 43.53 82.66 -50.05
CA GLY A 681 44.46 81.81 -50.78
C GLY A 681 45.93 82.27 -50.79
N GLU A 682 46.45 82.72 -49.64
CA GLU A 682 47.90 82.90 -49.42
C GLU A 682 48.54 81.69 -48.74
#